data_AF-A0A7L4K7J6-F1
#
_entry.id   AF-A0A7L4K7J6-F1
#
_cell.length_a   1.000
_cell.length_b   1.000
_cell.length_c   1.000
_cell.angle_alpha   90.00
_cell.angle_beta   90.00
_cell.angle_gamma   90.00
#
_symmetry.space_group_name_H-M   'P 1'
#
loop_
_entity.id
_entity.type
_entity.pdbx_description
1 polymer ?
#
loop_
_entity_poly.entity_id
_entity_poly.type
_entity_poly.pdbx_seq_one_letter_code
_entity_poly.pdbx_strand_id
1 'polypeptide(L)'
;QVRTGTSAPEPSVLATFSSPVAQGLAATGKTEEPGQPDDDLVRPPSFDVLPTVSPMPGKNTTKMQTATSVPSGVPTNGSVSTIQTSTAASPSTTAAPVVKELVVSAGDSVQVTLPKNEVQLNAFVLPEPPPRTTYSYEWELITHPKDYSGEMEGKHSQTLKLSKLTVGLYEFKVIVDGENAHGEGYVNVTVNPKPRVNQPPVAIVSPQFQEISLPTISTVIDGSQSTDDDRIVSYHWEELKGPLREEKVSSDTAILTLTNLVPGNYTFSLTVVDSDGASNSTTANLTVNKAVDYPPVANAGPNQVITLPQNSITLYGNQSTDDHSIVSYEWLLSPNSKGKVMEMQGVRTPVLQLSAMQEGDYTYQLIVTDSAGHQSTAEVTVIVQPENNKPPKADAGPDKELTLPVDSTTLDGSKSSDDQKIVSFLWEKTRGPDGVKLENANSSIATVTGLQVGTYEFTLTVKDERNLQSQSSVNVIVKEEINKPPVAKIAGNVVITLPTNTAELDGSKSSDDKGIVSYLWTRDEGSPAAGEVLNNSDHHPVLLLSNLVEGTYTFHLRVTDAKGESDVERTTVEVKPDPRKNNLVEIILDVNVSQLTERQKGMFIRQIGVLLGVLDSDITVQKIQPYTEQSTKMVFFVQNQPPHQIFKGREVAWTLKNELRKQQSDFLIFRALEINTVTCQLNCSEHGRCDSFTKRCICDPFWMENFIRVQIGDGESNCEWSVLYVIIASFVIVVALGILSWMVICCCKRQKGKSKRKSKYKILDATDQESLELKPNPKAGGRQKAQVLNTSLMHSESELDSDEAIFTWPDREKGKLLRSQNGSLRNGQVMLKPKNQREEVL
;
A
#
# COMPACT_ATOMS: atom_id res chain seq x y z
N GLN A 1 24.14 -14.44 56.93
CA GLN A 1 22.77 -14.38 57.47
C GLN A 1 21.83 -14.79 56.34
N VAL A 2 21.01 -15.85 56.42
CA VAL A 2 19.95 -16.22 57.39
C VAL A 2 18.70 -15.33 57.27
N ARG A 3 17.75 -15.74 56.41
CA ARG A 3 16.46 -16.31 56.86
C ARG A 3 15.81 -17.17 55.75
N THR A 4 14.79 -17.95 56.11
CA THR A 4 14.22 -19.07 55.32
C THR A 4 12.69 -19.19 55.49
N GLY A 5 12.04 -19.91 54.56
CA GLY A 5 10.58 -20.17 54.47
C GLY A 5 10.23 -20.61 53.03
N THR A 6 10.10 -21.88 52.60
CA THR A 6 9.21 -23.01 52.98
C THR A 6 7.71 -22.68 53.03
N SER A 7 6.76 -23.40 52.38
CA SER A 7 6.83 -24.42 51.29
C SER A 7 5.43 -24.96 50.87
N ALA A 8 5.14 -25.04 49.55
CA ALA A 8 4.25 -26.02 48.86
C ALA A 8 2.74 -26.15 49.26
N PRO A 9 1.86 -26.86 48.50
CA PRO A 9 1.86 -27.29 47.09
C PRO A 9 0.57 -26.92 46.29
N GLU A 10 0.48 -27.47 45.06
CA GLU A 10 -0.63 -27.63 44.08
C GLU A 10 -2.03 -28.09 44.61
N PRO A 11 -3.15 -28.06 43.83
CA PRO A 11 -3.24 -28.40 42.38
C PRO A 11 -4.18 -27.56 41.47
N SER A 12 -4.34 -28.06 40.24
CA SER A 12 -4.92 -27.48 39.01
C SER A 12 -6.44 -27.62 38.83
N VAL A 13 -7.02 -26.87 37.88
CA VAL A 13 -8.17 -27.29 37.02
C VAL A 13 -8.29 -26.38 35.77
N LEU A 14 -9.04 -26.85 34.77
CA LEU A 14 -9.15 -26.39 33.37
C LEU A 14 -9.39 -24.89 33.14
N ALA A 15 -8.86 -24.39 32.02
CA ALA A 15 -9.38 -23.22 31.29
C ALA A 15 -10.50 -23.62 30.32
N THR A 16 -11.47 -22.72 30.09
CA THR A 16 -12.50 -22.85 29.03
C THR A 16 -12.68 -21.52 28.28
N PHE A 17 -13.21 -21.60 27.07
CA PHE A 17 -13.26 -20.49 26.09
C PHE A 17 -14.15 -19.32 26.51
N SER A 18 -13.68 -18.09 26.23
CA SER A 18 -14.56 -17.02 25.74
C SER A 18 -13.77 -15.98 24.94
N SER A 19 -14.19 -15.72 23.71
CA SER A 19 -13.74 -14.58 22.90
C SER A 19 -14.62 -13.35 23.19
N PRO A 20 -14.13 -12.14 22.91
CA PRO A 20 -14.99 -11.04 22.48
C PRO A 20 -14.64 -10.54 21.07
N VAL A 21 -15.62 -9.90 20.41
CA VAL A 21 -15.52 -9.33 19.05
C VAL A 21 -15.67 -7.81 19.12
N ALA A 22 -14.75 -7.07 18.49
CA ALA A 22 -14.92 -5.67 18.04
C ALA A 22 -13.81 -5.37 17.00
N GLN A 23 -14.14 -5.19 15.70
CA GLN A 23 -14.49 -3.92 15.04
C GLN A 23 -13.32 -2.95 14.80
N GLY A 24 -13.13 -2.56 13.53
CA GLY A 24 -12.21 -1.51 13.10
C GLY A 24 -12.07 -1.45 11.57
N LEU A 25 -12.70 -0.46 10.92
CA LEU A 25 -12.52 -0.20 9.48
C LEU A 25 -11.45 0.89 9.28
N ALA A 26 -10.67 0.80 8.19
CA ALA A 26 -10.57 1.87 7.18
C ALA A 26 -9.58 1.50 6.05
N ALA A 27 -9.80 2.07 4.87
CA ALA A 27 -9.00 1.81 3.68
C ALA A 27 -7.73 2.66 3.59
N THR A 28 -6.74 2.19 2.84
CA THR A 28 -6.27 2.87 1.61
C THR A 28 -5.39 1.91 0.79
N GLY A 29 -5.42 2.04 -0.54
CA GLY A 29 -4.60 1.22 -1.44
C GLY A 29 -3.56 2.06 -2.20
N LYS A 30 -2.55 1.38 -2.75
CA LYS A 30 -1.69 1.91 -3.82
C LYS A 30 -1.23 0.78 -4.74
N THR A 31 -0.94 1.14 -5.98
CA THR A 31 -0.76 0.25 -7.14
C THR A 31 0.71 -0.07 -7.38
N GLU A 32 0.99 -1.26 -7.92
CA GLU A 32 2.04 -1.44 -8.95
C GLU A 32 1.75 -2.68 -9.83
N GLU A 33 2.31 -2.68 -11.04
CA GLU A 33 2.20 -3.72 -12.10
C GLU A 33 3.28 -4.83 -11.90
N PRO A 34 3.34 -5.96 -12.68
CA PRO A 34 3.01 -6.17 -14.11
C PRO A 34 2.18 -7.45 -14.38
N GLY A 35 1.94 -7.96 -15.60
CA GLY A 35 2.22 -7.51 -16.99
C GLY A 35 1.84 -8.61 -18.01
N GLN A 36 1.67 -8.25 -19.28
CA GLN A 36 1.12 -9.12 -20.35
C GLN A 36 2.21 -9.73 -21.26
N PRO A 37 1.91 -10.83 -21.98
CA PRO A 37 2.28 -10.94 -23.39
C PRO A 37 1.15 -11.47 -24.30
N ASP A 38 1.34 -11.39 -25.62
CA ASP A 38 0.27 -11.34 -26.62
C ASP A 38 -0.03 -12.66 -27.39
N ASP A 39 -1.17 -12.66 -28.10
CA ASP A 39 -1.57 -13.64 -29.14
C ASP A 39 -0.88 -13.38 -30.49
N ASP A 40 -0.67 -14.42 -31.32
CA ASP A 40 -1.17 -14.42 -32.72
C ASP A 40 -1.24 -15.83 -33.38
N LEU A 41 -2.01 -15.94 -34.47
CA LEU A 41 -2.56 -17.16 -35.11
C LEU A 41 -1.58 -18.06 -35.89
N VAL A 42 -1.84 -19.39 -35.89
CA VAL A 42 -1.90 -20.24 -37.12
C VAL A 42 -3.02 -21.32 -37.00
N ARG A 43 -3.66 -21.66 -38.14
CA ARG A 43 -4.78 -22.62 -38.35
C ARG A 43 -4.34 -24.11 -38.33
N PRO A 44 -5.25 -25.11 -38.13
CA PRO A 44 -5.93 -25.76 -39.29
C PRO A 44 -7.44 -26.14 -39.02
N PRO A 45 -8.05 -27.28 -39.46
CA PRO A 45 -9.32 -27.23 -40.22
C PRO A 45 -10.57 -27.85 -39.52
N SER A 46 -11.69 -27.88 -40.26
CA SER A 46 -13.09 -28.11 -39.82
C SER A 46 -13.63 -29.55 -40.04
N PHE A 47 -14.96 -29.72 -39.84
CA PHE A 47 -15.82 -30.92 -39.90
C PHE A 47 -15.99 -31.65 -38.53
N ASP A 48 -17.20 -31.99 -38.04
CA ASP A 48 -18.57 -31.76 -38.54
C ASP A 48 -19.68 -31.94 -37.46
N VAL A 49 -20.96 -31.69 -37.83
CA VAL A 49 -22.25 -32.03 -37.15
C VAL A 49 -22.77 -31.13 -35.98
N LEU A 50 -24.10 -30.96 -35.92
CA LEU A 50 -24.91 -30.17 -34.97
C LEU A 50 -25.32 -30.96 -33.70
N PRO A 51 -25.96 -30.29 -32.72
CA PRO A 51 -27.35 -30.69 -32.41
C PRO A 51 -28.38 -29.53 -32.34
N THR A 52 -29.66 -29.89 -32.28
CA THR A 52 -30.83 -29.02 -32.54
C THR A 52 -31.42 -28.32 -31.30
N VAL A 53 -31.37 -26.98 -31.32
CA VAL A 53 -32.44 -25.97 -31.08
C VAL A 53 -33.57 -26.22 -30.04
N SER A 54 -33.76 -25.20 -29.21
CA SER A 54 -35.05 -24.65 -28.73
C SER A 54 -34.83 -23.13 -28.51
N PRO A 55 -35.84 -22.21 -28.60
CA PRO A 55 -37.20 -22.32 -28.06
C PRO A 55 -38.34 -21.68 -28.93
N MET A 56 -39.54 -21.52 -28.33
CA MET A 56 -40.71 -20.73 -28.81
C MET A 56 -40.55 -19.22 -28.47
N PRO A 57 -41.56 -18.30 -28.59
CA PRO A 57 -42.90 -18.35 -29.22
C PRO A 57 -43.23 -17.12 -30.12
N GLY A 58 -44.45 -17.03 -30.70
CA GLY A 58 -44.95 -15.74 -31.24
C GLY A 58 -46.14 -15.77 -32.22
N LYS A 59 -47.38 -15.83 -31.72
CA LYS A 59 -48.61 -15.70 -32.53
C LYS A 59 -48.71 -14.31 -33.20
N ASN A 60 -49.25 -14.23 -34.43
CA ASN A 60 -50.60 -13.65 -34.58
C ASN A 60 -51.30 -13.90 -35.95
N THR A 61 -52.60 -14.20 -35.81
CA THR A 61 -53.73 -13.95 -36.73
C THR A 61 -53.48 -13.66 -38.23
N THR A 62 -53.95 -14.56 -39.09
CA THR A 62 -55.09 -14.28 -40.01
C THR A 62 -55.82 -15.59 -40.32
N LYS A 63 -57.14 -15.63 -40.12
CA LYS A 63 -57.98 -16.78 -40.51
C LYS A 63 -58.55 -16.53 -41.91
N MET A 64 -58.02 -17.21 -42.93
CA MET A 64 -58.82 -17.59 -44.10
C MET A 64 -59.34 -19.01 -43.87
N GLN A 65 -60.65 -19.13 -43.60
CA GLN A 65 -61.35 -20.40 -43.74
C GLN A 65 -61.84 -20.50 -45.19
N THR A 66 -61.62 -21.65 -45.81
CA THR A 66 -61.96 -21.90 -47.22
C THR A 66 -63.48 -22.01 -47.39
N ALA A 67 -64.11 -21.01 -48.00
CA ALA A 67 -65.31 -21.25 -48.82
C ALA A 67 -64.86 -22.03 -50.07
N THR A 68 -65.61 -22.91 -50.71
CA THR A 68 -67.08 -23.02 -50.93
C THR A 68 -67.34 -24.53 -51.23
N SER A 69 -68.53 -25.14 -51.35
CA SER A 69 -69.89 -24.71 -51.71
C SER A 69 -70.92 -25.80 -51.30
N VAL A 70 -72.14 -25.45 -50.83
CA VAL A 70 -73.44 -25.59 -51.56
C VAL A 70 -73.96 -27.04 -51.73
N PRO A 71 -75.22 -27.38 -51.36
CA PRO A 71 -76.16 -26.73 -50.43
C PRO A 71 -77.03 -27.74 -49.62
N SER A 72 -78.28 -27.34 -49.32
CA SER A 72 -79.53 -28.09 -49.04
C SER A 72 -79.59 -29.60 -49.33
N GLY A 73 -80.38 -30.42 -48.61
CA GLY A 73 -81.31 -30.15 -47.49
C GLY A 73 -82.78 -30.51 -47.77
N VAL A 74 -83.65 -30.30 -46.76
CA VAL A 74 -85.14 -30.37 -46.81
C VAL A 74 -85.71 -31.82 -47.05
N PRO A 75 -87.05 -32.10 -47.03
CA PRO A 75 -87.59 -32.97 -45.97
C PRO A 75 -88.48 -34.15 -46.44
N THR A 76 -89.01 -34.90 -45.48
CA THR A 76 -90.22 -35.74 -45.65
C THR A 76 -91.37 -35.26 -44.75
N ASN A 77 -92.32 -34.49 -45.31
CA ASN A 77 -93.75 -34.58 -44.97
C ASN A 77 -94.62 -33.65 -45.84
N GLY A 78 -95.90 -34.01 -46.01
CA GLY A 78 -96.80 -33.44 -47.02
C GLY A 78 -96.64 -34.19 -48.36
N SER A 79 -97.67 -34.74 -49.01
CA SER A 79 -99.12 -34.46 -48.95
C SER A 79 -99.49 -33.01 -49.36
N VAL A 80 -100.79 -32.72 -49.50
CA VAL A 80 -101.36 -31.67 -50.37
C VAL A 80 -101.22 -32.10 -51.85
N SER A 81 -102.17 -32.83 -52.43
CA SER A 81 -103.49 -32.35 -52.91
C SER A 81 -103.35 -31.58 -54.25
N THR A 82 -104.40 -31.20 -55.00
CA THR A 82 -105.78 -30.84 -54.61
C THR A 82 -106.71 -30.84 -55.84
N ILE A 83 -108.02 -30.67 -55.61
CA ILE A 83 -109.04 -30.18 -56.56
C ILE A 83 -109.36 -31.20 -57.68
N GLN A 84 -110.47 -31.95 -57.63
CA GLN A 84 -111.90 -31.57 -57.58
C GLN A 84 -112.39 -30.76 -58.79
N THR A 85 -113.17 -31.40 -59.67
CA THR A 85 -114.40 -30.86 -60.30
C THR A 85 -115.12 -32.06 -60.93
N SER A 86 -116.41 -32.38 -60.79
CA SER A 86 -117.65 -31.60 -60.58
C SER A 86 -117.74 -30.41 -61.53
N THR A 87 -118.48 -30.48 -62.64
CA THR A 87 -119.90 -30.85 -62.77
C THR A 87 -120.18 -31.52 -64.12
N ALA A 88 -121.01 -32.57 -64.19
CA ALA A 88 -122.48 -32.52 -64.36
C ALA A 88 -122.97 -31.82 -65.65
N ALA A 89 -123.68 -32.61 -66.48
CA ALA A 89 -124.74 -32.26 -67.44
C ALA A 89 -124.52 -31.17 -68.51
N SER A 90 -124.71 -31.58 -69.78
CA SER A 90 -125.77 -31.10 -70.70
C SER A 90 -126.35 -29.68 -70.52
N PRO A 91 -126.61 -28.91 -71.61
CA PRO A 91 -127.39 -29.46 -72.74
C PRO A 91 -127.12 -28.89 -74.16
N SER A 92 -127.85 -29.44 -75.14
CA SER A 92 -128.48 -28.79 -76.33
C SER A 92 -127.65 -27.80 -77.19
N THR A 93 -127.64 -27.85 -78.52
CA THR A 93 -128.52 -28.54 -79.52
C THR A 93 -127.72 -28.57 -80.85
N THR A 94 -127.92 -29.47 -81.81
CA THR A 94 -129.16 -29.78 -82.55
C THR A 94 -129.29 -31.26 -82.95
N ALA A 95 -130.46 -31.68 -83.43
CA ALA A 95 -130.78 -33.06 -83.79
C ALA A 95 -129.92 -33.63 -84.94
N ALA A 96 -129.68 -34.95 -84.91
CA ALA A 96 -128.65 -35.63 -85.69
C ALA A 96 -129.19 -36.66 -86.71
N PRO A 97 -128.42 -36.99 -87.77
CA PRO A 97 -128.53 -38.27 -88.46
C PRO A 97 -127.95 -39.39 -87.57
N VAL A 98 -128.50 -40.61 -87.66
CA VAL A 98 -128.07 -41.74 -86.82
C VAL A 98 -126.91 -42.50 -87.48
N VAL A 99 -125.76 -42.48 -86.80
CA VAL A 99 -124.53 -43.25 -87.08
C VAL A 99 -124.50 -44.48 -86.17
N LYS A 100 -123.88 -45.59 -86.61
CA LYS A 100 -123.72 -46.79 -85.78
C LYS A 100 -122.37 -46.79 -85.06
N GLU A 101 -122.32 -47.31 -83.84
CA GLU A 101 -121.09 -47.40 -83.05
C GLU A 101 -120.39 -48.75 -83.31
N LEU A 102 -119.05 -48.74 -83.45
CA LEU A 102 -118.23 -49.94 -83.59
C LEU A 102 -117.52 -50.26 -82.27
N VAL A 103 -117.50 -51.54 -81.88
CA VAL A 103 -116.67 -51.98 -80.76
C VAL A 103 -115.27 -52.29 -81.27
N VAL A 104 -114.28 -51.53 -80.79
CA VAL A 104 -112.87 -51.63 -81.18
C VAL A 104 -112.02 -52.00 -79.96
N SER A 105 -111.13 -52.97 -80.13
CA SER A 105 -110.11 -53.33 -79.12
C SER A 105 -108.73 -53.28 -79.77
N ALA A 106 -107.75 -52.67 -79.10
CA ALA A 106 -106.38 -52.54 -79.59
C ALA A 106 -105.45 -53.71 -79.17
N GLY A 107 -106.02 -54.74 -78.52
CA GLY A 107 -105.29 -55.89 -77.97
C GLY A 107 -104.88 -55.72 -76.50
N ASP A 108 -104.32 -56.78 -75.93
CA ASP A 108 -103.82 -56.78 -74.54
C ASP A 108 -102.50 -56.02 -74.41
N SER A 109 -102.25 -55.45 -73.22
CA SER A 109 -101.04 -54.67 -72.95
C SER A 109 -99.80 -55.55 -72.76
N VAL A 110 -98.67 -55.14 -73.36
CA VAL A 110 -97.46 -55.98 -73.50
C VAL A 110 -96.34 -55.53 -72.57
N GLN A 111 -95.59 -56.46 -71.97
CA GLN A 111 -94.38 -56.15 -71.21
C GLN A 111 -93.13 -56.81 -71.82
N VAL A 112 -92.01 -56.09 -71.80
CA VAL A 112 -90.73 -56.51 -72.39
C VAL A 112 -89.59 -56.18 -71.42
N THR A 113 -88.50 -56.94 -71.47
CA THR A 113 -87.26 -56.66 -70.74
C THR A 113 -86.10 -56.60 -71.71
N LEU A 114 -85.22 -55.61 -71.56
CA LEU A 114 -84.03 -55.45 -72.40
C LEU A 114 -83.14 -56.71 -72.33
N PRO A 115 -82.54 -57.15 -73.46
CA PRO A 115 -82.30 -56.40 -74.68
C PRO A 115 -83.42 -56.46 -75.75
N LYS A 116 -84.57 -57.08 -75.48
CA LYS A 116 -85.70 -57.06 -76.45
C LYS A 116 -86.37 -55.68 -76.43
N ASN A 117 -86.63 -55.10 -77.61
CA ASN A 117 -87.17 -53.74 -77.78
C ASN A 117 -88.12 -53.59 -78.99
N GLU A 118 -88.69 -54.69 -79.48
CA GLU A 118 -89.73 -54.72 -80.52
C GLU A 118 -91.02 -55.36 -79.98
N VAL A 119 -92.18 -54.84 -80.41
CA VAL A 119 -93.53 -55.31 -80.06
C VAL A 119 -94.44 -55.19 -81.28
N GLN A 120 -95.50 -56.00 -81.36
CA GLN A 120 -96.52 -55.90 -82.41
C GLN A 120 -97.91 -55.91 -81.78
N LEU A 121 -98.75 -54.95 -82.18
CA LEU A 121 -100.09 -54.70 -81.65
C LEU A 121 -101.13 -54.91 -82.76
N ASN A 122 -102.34 -55.38 -82.42
CA ASN A 122 -103.38 -55.75 -83.38
C ASN A 122 -104.75 -55.22 -82.94
N ALA A 123 -105.42 -54.50 -83.83
CA ALA A 123 -106.80 -54.06 -83.63
C ALA A 123 -107.81 -55.15 -84.02
N PHE A 124 -108.90 -55.26 -83.26
CA PHE A 124 -110.05 -56.10 -83.55
C PHE A 124 -111.32 -55.26 -83.48
N VAL A 125 -112.23 -55.46 -84.43
CA VAL A 125 -113.39 -54.61 -84.67
C VAL A 125 -114.63 -55.48 -84.86
N LEU A 126 -115.73 -55.13 -84.19
CA LEU A 126 -117.00 -55.86 -84.29
C LEU A 126 -118.18 -54.89 -84.53
N PRO A 127 -119.12 -55.24 -85.44
CA PRO A 127 -119.11 -56.39 -86.35
C PRO A 127 -118.10 -56.25 -87.50
N GLU A 128 -117.81 -57.36 -88.21
CA GLU A 128 -116.98 -57.34 -89.42
C GLU A 128 -117.66 -56.57 -90.58
N PRO A 129 -116.89 -55.94 -91.48
CA PRO A 129 -117.44 -55.06 -92.52
C PRO A 129 -118.24 -55.84 -93.58
N PRO A 130 -119.40 -55.34 -94.03
CA PRO A 130 -120.18 -55.97 -95.10
C PRO A 130 -119.39 -56.15 -96.41
N PRO A 131 -119.61 -57.24 -97.16
CA PRO A 131 -118.84 -57.55 -98.35
C PRO A 131 -118.93 -56.43 -99.39
N ARG A 132 -117.76 -55.93 -99.82
CA ARG A 132 -117.49 -54.73 -100.65
C ARG A 132 -117.37 -53.38 -99.90
N THR A 133 -117.30 -53.38 -98.57
CA THR A 133 -116.81 -52.24 -97.77
C THR A 133 -115.59 -52.65 -96.94
N THR A 134 -114.77 -51.68 -96.54
CA THR A 134 -113.57 -51.88 -95.70
C THR A 134 -113.46 -50.75 -94.69
N TYR A 135 -113.13 -51.06 -93.44
CA TYR A 135 -112.85 -50.04 -92.43
C TYR A 135 -111.47 -49.40 -92.64
N SER A 136 -111.38 -48.09 -92.38
CA SER A 136 -110.12 -47.37 -92.22
C SER A 136 -109.61 -47.54 -90.79
N TYR A 137 -108.29 -47.56 -90.59
CA TYR A 137 -107.63 -47.63 -89.29
C TYR A 137 -106.64 -46.47 -89.17
N GLU A 138 -106.50 -45.89 -87.98
CA GLU A 138 -105.43 -44.93 -87.67
C GLU A 138 -104.91 -45.14 -86.24
N TRP A 139 -103.59 -45.30 -86.09
CA TRP A 139 -102.93 -45.51 -84.80
C TRP A 139 -102.16 -44.26 -84.32
N GLU A 140 -102.52 -43.79 -83.12
CA GLU A 140 -101.89 -42.68 -82.42
C GLU A 140 -101.05 -43.17 -81.22
N LEU A 141 -99.99 -42.44 -80.88
CA LEU A 141 -99.20 -42.62 -79.65
C LEU A 141 -99.60 -41.50 -78.68
N ILE A 142 -100.09 -41.87 -77.49
CA ILE A 142 -100.63 -40.92 -76.49
C ILE A 142 -99.54 -40.53 -75.49
N THR A 143 -98.87 -41.53 -74.88
CA THR A 143 -97.81 -41.30 -73.91
C THR A 143 -96.58 -42.16 -74.21
N HIS A 144 -95.40 -41.65 -73.86
CA HIS A 144 -94.11 -42.32 -74.03
C HIS A 144 -93.06 -41.80 -73.03
N PRO A 145 -91.95 -42.52 -72.81
CA PRO A 145 -90.83 -42.04 -71.99
C PRO A 145 -90.18 -40.79 -72.60
N LYS A 146 -89.45 -40.00 -71.80
CA LYS A 146 -88.78 -38.77 -72.27
C LYS A 146 -87.77 -39.05 -73.40
N ASP A 147 -87.03 -40.14 -73.28
CA ASP A 147 -86.00 -40.57 -74.23
C ASP A 147 -86.63 -41.48 -75.31
N TYR A 148 -87.60 -40.95 -76.05
CA TYR A 148 -88.33 -41.69 -77.08
C TYR A 148 -87.52 -41.80 -78.38
N SER A 149 -87.18 -43.04 -78.74
CA SER A 149 -86.57 -43.40 -80.04
C SER A 149 -87.40 -44.44 -80.80
N GLY A 150 -88.67 -44.62 -80.44
CA GLY A 150 -89.52 -45.66 -81.00
C GLY A 150 -89.91 -45.40 -82.45
N GLU A 151 -89.96 -46.46 -83.25
CA GLU A 151 -90.48 -46.41 -84.63
C GLU A 151 -91.81 -47.16 -84.73
N MET A 152 -92.74 -46.61 -85.53
CA MET A 152 -94.10 -47.11 -85.71
C MET A 152 -94.37 -47.42 -87.18
N GLU A 153 -94.40 -48.70 -87.54
CA GLU A 153 -94.74 -49.18 -88.89
C GLU A 153 -96.18 -49.71 -88.92
N GLY A 154 -96.92 -49.47 -90.01
CA GLY A 154 -98.28 -50.00 -90.19
C GLY A 154 -99.43 -49.14 -89.64
N LYS A 155 -99.17 -47.86 -89.29
CA LYS A 155 -100.14 -46.93 -88.65
C LYS A 155 -101.55 -46.83 -89.24
N HIS A 156 -101.74 -47.10 -90.53
CA HIS A 156 -103.05 -47.04 -91.19
C HIS A 156 -103.61 -48.43 -91.52
N SER A 157 -103.30 -49.41 -90.67
CA SER A 157 -103.70 -50.80 -90.86
C SER A 157 -104.11 -51.45 -89.53
N GLN A 158 -104.69 -52.65 -89.61
CA GLN A 158 -105.12 -53.41 -88.44
C GLN A 158 -103.96 -53.79 -87.50
N THR A 159 -102.70 -53.72 -87.94
CA THR A 159 -101.52 -54.16 -87.20
C THR A 159 -100.45 -53.07 -87.12
N LEU A 160 -100.06 -52.69 -85.91
CA LEU A 160 -98.98 -51.73 -85.65
C LEU A 160 -97.73 -52.47 -85.18
N LYS A 161 -96.59 -52.29 -85.87
CA LYS A 161 -95.29 -52.79 -85.41
C LYS A 161 -94.51 -51.66 -84.74
N LEU A 162 -93.98 -51.95 -83.55
CA LEU A 162 -93.15 -51.08 -82.74
C LEU A 162 -91.72 -51.61 -82.70
N SER A 163 -90.72 -50.74 -82.83
CA SER A 163 -89.32 -51.07 -82.62
C SER A 163 -88.58 -49.97 -81.86
N LYS A 164 -87.33 -50.24 -81.43
CA LYS A 164 -86.44 -49.27 -80.76
C LYS A 164 -86.99 -48.67 -79.46
N LEU A 165 -87.80 -49.44 -78.72
CA LEU A 165 -88.36 -49.02 -77.43
C LEU A 165 -87.27 -48.91 -76.33
N THR A 166 -87.24 -47.78 -75.64
CA THR A 166 -86.44 -47.51 -74.42
C THR A 166 -87.23 -47.83 -73.14
N VAL A 167 -86.53 -47.94 -72.00
CA VAL A 167 -87.11 -48.31 -70.68
C VAL A 167 -88.20 -47.31 -70.26
N GLY A 168 -89.38 -47.82 -69.88
CA GLY A 168 -90.53 -47.02 -69.46
C GLY A 168 -91.87 -47.52 -70.00
N LEU A 169 -92.91 -46.69 -69.91
CA LEU A 169 -94.30 -46.99 -70.30
C LEU A 169 -94.69 -46.20 -71.56
N TYR A 170 -95.47 -46.84 -72.43
CA TYR A 170 -96.03 -46.31 -73.67
C TYR A 170 -97.53 -46.61 -73.73
N GLU A 171 -98.31 -45.74 -74.34
CA GLU A 171 -99.77 -45.87 -74.48
C GLU A 171 -100.19 -45.48 -75.91
N PHE A 172 -101.00 -46.34 -76.54
CA PHE A 172 -101.42 -46.21 -77.93
C PHE A 172 -102.94 -46.21 -78.05
N LYS A 173 -103.45 -45.45 -79.02
CA LYS A 173 -104.85 -45.44 -79.44
C LYS A 173 -104.95 -46.00 -80.86
N VAL A 174 -106.06 -46.68 -81.16
CA VAL A 174 -106.51 -46.94 -82.53
C VAL A 174 -107.91 -46.37 -82.73
N ILE A 175 -108.10 -45.70 -83.87
CA ILE A 175 -109.37 -45.16 -84.35
C ILE A 175 -109.78 -45.95 -85.60
N VAL A 176 -111.07 -46.27 -85.74
CA VAL A 176 -111.59 -47.07 -86.85
C VAL A 176 -112.87 -46.47 -87.41
N ASP A 177 -112.91 -46.24 -88.73
CA ASP A 177 -114.00 -45.58 -89.45
C ASP A 177 -114.57 -46.44 -90.60
N GLY A 178 -115.87 -46.26 -90.89
CA GLY A 178 -116.60 -46.87 -92.00
C GLY A 178 -117.84 -46.08 -92.40
N GLU A 179 -118.56 -46.52 -93.45
CA GLU A 179 -119.78 -45.84 -93.92
C GLU A 179 -120.85 -45.78 -92.82
N ASN A 180 -121.00 -44.59 -92.22
CA ASN A 180 -121.82 -44.31 -91.05
C ASN A 180 -121.51 -45.23 -89.84
N ALA A 181 -120.22 -45.51 -89.58
CA ALA A 181 -119.80 -46.12 -88.32
C ALA A 181 -118.38 -45.72 -87.86
N HIS A 182 -118.17 -45.56 -86.55
CA HIS A 182 -116.90 -45.17 -85.92
C HIS A 182 -116.69 -45.92 -84.59
N GLY A 183 -115.43 -46.17 -84.19
CA GLY A 183 -115.06 -46.67 -82.86
C GLY A 183 -113.58 -46.47 -82.53
N GLU A 184 -113.22 -46.56 -81.24
CA GLU A 184 -111.85 -46.34 -80.75
C GLU A 184 -111.43 -47.35 -79.65
N GLY A 185 -110.13 -47.63 -79.54
CA GLY A 185 -109.56 -48.58 -78.57
C GLY A 185 -108.14 -48.21 -78.13
N TYR A 186 -107.68 -48.74 -76.99
CA TYR A 186 -106.46 -48.32 -76.29
C TYR A 186 -105.60 -49.52 -75.83
N VAL A 187 -104.27 -49.41 -75.84
CA VAL A 187 -103.33 -50.48 -75.41
C VAL A 187 -101.98 -49.92 -74.93
N ASN A 188 -101.38 -50.55 -73.91
CA ASN A 188 -100.12 -50.11 -73.28
C ASN A 188 -98.94 -51.07 -73.51
N VAL A 189 -97.72 -50.53 -73.47
CA VAL A 189 -96.46 -51.30 -73.57
C VAL A 189 -95.46 -50.84 -72.51
N THR A 190 -94.85 -51.77 -71.76
CA THR A 190 -93.85 -51.47 -70.71
C THR A 190 -92.50 -52.14 -70.99
N VAL A 191 -91.39 -51.43 -70.82
CA VAL A 191 -90.02 -51.94 -71.02
C VAL A 191 -89.17 -51.83 -69.75
N ASN A 192 -88.54 -52.94 -69.34
CA ASN A 192 -87.76 -53.09 -68.11
C ASN A 192 -86.22 -53.20 -68.36
N PRO A 193 -85.36 -52.80 -67.38
CA PRO A 193 -83.89 -52.87 -67.47
C PRO A 193 -83.32 -54.29 -67.24
N LYS A 194 -81.99 -54.44 -67.43
CA LYS A 194 -81.24 -55.72 -67.32
C LYS A 194 -80.71 -55.96 -65.89
N PRO A 195 -80.69 -57.21 -65.37
CA PRO A 195 -80.10 -57.55 -64.06
C PRO A 195 -78.56 -57.37 -63.93
N ARG A 196 -78.10 -57.20 -62.67
CA ARG A 196 -76.69 -57.20 -62.22
C ARG A 196 -76.10 -58.63 -62.18
N VAL A 197 -74.78 -58.73 -62.18
CA VAL A 197 -73.99 -59.92 -61.83
C VAL A 197 -72.90 -59.47 -60.84
N ASN A 198 -72.69 -60.19 -59.74
CA ASN A 198 -71.70 -59.84 -58.70
C ASN A 198 -70.32 -60.49 -58.97
N GLN A 199 -69.26 -59.95 -58.37
CA GLN A 199 -67.95 -60.61 -58.21
C GLN A 199 -67.64 -60.81 -56.72
N PRO A 200 -66.74 -61.72 -56.33
CA PRO A 200 -66.37 -61.91 -54.93
C PRO A 200 -65.36 -60.84 -54.45
N PRO A 201 -65.32 -60.53 -53.14
CA PRO A 201 -64.37 -59.59 -52.57
C PRO A 201 -62.92 -60.08 -52.68
N VAL A 202 -61.98 -59.18 -52.42
CA VAL A 202 -60.53 -59.44 -52.37
C VAL A 202 -60.00 -59.00 -51.01
N ALA A 203 -59.55 -59.97 -50.21
CA ALA A 203 -58.97 -59.72 -48.89
C ALA A 203 -57.53 -59.22 -49.03
N ILE A 204 -57.24 -58.04 -48.47
CA ILE A 204 -55.90 -57.42 -48.51
C ILE A 204 -55.48 -57.08 -47.08
N VAL A 205 -54.27 -57.52 -46.69
CA VAL A 205 -53.67 -57.27 -45.37
C VAL A 205 -52.32 -56.59 -45.49
N SER A 206 -52.05 -55.66 -44.58
CA SER A 206 -50.82 -54.88 -44.50
C SER A 206 -50.36 -54.75 -43.04
N PRO A 207 -49.12 -55.16 -42.69
CA PRO A 207 -48.16 -55.88 -43.52
C PRO A 207 -48.52 -57.38 -43.64
N GLN A 208 -48.10 -58.03 -44.74
CA GLN A 208 -48.19 -59.50 -44.90
C GLN A 208 -47.15 -60.26 -44.05
N PHE A 209 -46.03 -59.59 -43.72
CA PHE A 209 -44.95 -60.10 -42.90
C PHE A 209 -44.50 -59.01 -41.94
N GLN A 210 -44.56 -59.28 -40.64
CA GLN A 210 -44.06 -58.41 -39.58
C GLN A 210 -43.01 -59.15 -38.75
N GLU A 211 -41.95 -58.44 -38.36
CA GLU A 211 -40.98 -58.94 -37.39
C GLU A 211 -40.85 -57.92 -36.25
N ILE A 212 -40.82 -58.40 -35.01
CA ILE A 212 -40.58 -57.60 -33.80
C ILE A 212 -39.66 -58.37 -32.85
N SER A 213 -38.94 -57.67 -31.97
CA SER A 213 -38.19 -58.27 -30.88
C SER A 213 -38.69 -57.77 -29.52
N LEU A 214 -38.59 -58.61 -28.50
CA LEU A 214 -38.75 -58.15 -27.11
C LEU A 214 -37.77 -56.98 -26.84
N PRO A 215 -38.17 -55.96 -26.07
CA PRO A 215 -39.37 -55.87 -25.23
C PRO A 215 -40.68 -55.45 -25.95
N THR A 216 -40.71 -55.38 -27.28
CA THR A 216 -41.93 -55.03 -28.04
C THR A 216 -42.94 -56.17 -28.00
N ILE A 217 -43.96 -56.07 -27.14
CA ILE A 217 -45.02 -57.09 -26.94
C ILE A 217 -46.34 -56.79 -27.66
N SER A 218 -46.39 -55.77 -28.52
CA SER A 218 -47.59 -55.37 -29.25
C SER A 218 -47.30 -54.94 -30.69
N THR A 219 -48.26 -55.17 -31.59
CA THR A 219 -48.21 -54.74 -33.00
C THR A 219 -49.62 -54.68 -33.59
N VAL A 220 -49.75 -54.25 -34.86
CA VAL A 220 -51.03 -54.06 -35.54
C VAL A 220 -50.95 -54.60 -36.97
N ILE A 221 -52.02 -55.24 -37.43
CA ILE A 221 -52.18 -55.67 -38.83
C ILE A 221 -53.47 -55.04 -39.38
N ASP A 222 -53.37 -54.31 -40.48
CA ASP A 222 -54.48 -53.61 -41.14
C ASP A 222 -55.08 -54.46 -42.26
N GLY A 223 -56.38 -54.70 -42.21
CA GLY A 223 -57.19 -55.39 -43.23
C GLY A 223 -58.13 -54.47 -44.00
N SER A 224 -58.19 -53.17 -43.65
CA SER A 224 -59.15 -52.19 -44.18
C SER A 224 -58.95 -51.86 -45.67
N GLN A 225 -57.84 -52.33 -46.26
CA GLN A 225 -57.50 -52.18 -47.67
C GLN A 225 -58.17 -53.23 -48.58
N SER A 226 -58.96 -54.15 -48.00
CA SER A 226 -59.74 -55.15 -48.75
C SER A 226 -60.79 -54.48 -49.64
N THR A 227 -61.03 -55.02 -50.85
CA THR A 227 -61.87 -54.38 -51.88
C THR A 227 -62.95 -55.31 -52.42
N ASP A 228 -64.02 -54.71 -52.97
CA ASP A 228 -65.20 -55.40 -53.53
C ASP A 228 -65.85 -54.52 -54.62
N ASP A 229 -66.87 -55.02 -55.36
CA ASP A 229 -67.63 -54.23 -56.35
C ASP A 229 -69.00 -53.68 -55.88
N ASP A 230 -69.53 -54.12 -54.74
CA ASP A 230 -70.45 -53.35 -53.89
C ASP A 230 -69.79 -52.96 -52.56
N ARG A 231 -69.83 -53.82 -51.53
CA ARG A 231 -69.29 -53.49 -50.19
C ARG A 231 -69.07 -54.69 -49.28
N ILE A 232 -67.91 -54.70 -48.63
CA ILE A 232 -67.61 -55.61 -47.52
C ILE A 232 -68.52 -55.29 -46.33
N VAL A 233 -69.29 -56.29 -45.87
CA VAL A 233 -70.21 -56.20 -44.73
C VAL A 233 -69.62 -56.78 -43.43
N SER A 234 -68.60 -57.64 -43.51
CA SER A 234 -67.88 -58.13 -42.33
C SER A 234 -66.41 -58.43 -42.62
N TYR A 235 -65.61 -58.28 -41.56
CA TYR A 235 -64.22 -58.71 -41.44
C TYR A 235 -64.17 -59.75 -40.32
N HIS A 236 -63.34 -60.79 -40.45
CA HIS A 236 -63.12 -61.77 -39.39
C HIS A 236 -61.66 -62.24 -39.39
N TRP A 237 -60.99 -62.10 -38.25
CA TRP A 237 -59.62 -62.56 -38.03
C TRP A 237 -59.60 -63.85 -37.20
N GLU A 238 -58.77 -64.81 -37.62
CA GLU A 238 -58.47 -66.03 -36.87
C GLU A 238 -56.96 -66.29 -36.79
N GLU A 239 -56.46 -66.61 -35.60
CA GLU A 239 -55.12 -67.17 -35.41
C GLU A 239 -55.05 -68.65 -35.81
N LEU A 240 -54.57 -68.90 -37.03
CA LEU A 240 -54.32 -70.25 -37.56
C LEU A 240 -53.19 -70.95 -36.80
N LYS A 241 -52.14 -70.20 -36.45
CA LYS A 241 -50.92 -70.72 -35.82
C LYS A 241 -50.30 -69.68 -34.90
N GLY A 242 -49.76 -70.13 -33.78
CA GLY A 242 -49.00 -69.32 -32.82
C GLY A 242 -48.36 -70.20 -31.74
N PRO A 243 -47.58 -69.63 -30.82
CA PRO A 243 -47.18 -70.27 -29.57
C PRO A 243 -48.40 -70.70 -28.74
N LEU A 244 -48.23 -71.67 -27.84
CA LEU A 244 -49.29 -72.09 -26.91
C LEU A 244 -49.58 -70.95 -25.91
N ARG A 245 -50.85 -70.54 -25.84
CA ARG A 245 -51.37 -69.48 -24.99
C ARG A 245 -52.83 -69.75 -24.61
N GLU A 246 -53.29 -69.13 -23.53
CA GLU A 246 -54.62 -69.41 -22.94
C GLU A 246 -55.77 -68.93 -23.83
N GLU A 247 -55.60 -67.77 -24.48
CA GLU A 247 -56.56 -67.22 -25.46
C GLU A 247 -55.92 -67.09 -26.84
N LYS A 248 -56.55 -67.71 -27.85
CA LYS A 248 -56.28 -67.40 -29.26
C LYS A 248 -56.84 -66.02 -29.61
N VAL A 249 -56.17 -65.30 -30.51
CA VAL A 249 -56.74 -64.06 -31.06
C VAL A 249 -57.78 -64.39 -32.14
N SER A 250 -58.98 -63.82 -31.96
CA SER A 250 -59.99 -63.64 -33.00
C SER A 250 -60.65 -62.27 -32.83
N SER A 251 -61.03 -61.62 -33.93
CA SER A 251 -61.63 -60.28 -33.90
C SER A 251 -62.36 -59.96 -35.20
N ASP A 252 -63.48 -59.25 -35.12
CA ASP A 252 -64.31 -58.89 -36.28
C ASP A 252 -64.04 -57.45 -36.80
N THR A 253 -62.89 -56.88 -36.43
CA THR A 253 -62.49 -55.51 -36.79
C THR A 253 -61.65 -55.46 -38.07
N ALA A 254 -61.82 -54.40 -38.87
CA ALA A 254 -60.99 -54.18 -40.07
C ALA A 254 -59.48 -53.99 -39.75
N ILE A 255 -59.13 -53.62 -38.52
CA ILE A 255 -57.75 -53.52 -38.03
C ILE A 255 -57.59 -54.47 -36.83
N LEU A 256 -56.58 -55.34 -36.87
CA LEU A 256 -56.26 -56.29 -35.82
C LEU A 256 -55.17 -55.73 -34.89
N THR A 257 -55.51 -55.48 -33.63
CA THR A 257 -54.54 -55.07 -32.59
C THR A 257 -54.05 -56.27 -31.80
N LEU A 258 -52.73 -56.49 -31.77
CA LEU A 258 -52.09 -57.59 -31.06
C LEU A 258 -51.31 -57.07 -29.84
N THR A 259 -51.46 -57.73 -28.70
CA THR A 259 -50.82 -57.39 -27.42
C THR A 259 -50.38 -58.66 -26.67
N ASN A 260 -49.50 -58.52 -25.68
CA ASN A 260 -48.98 -59.61 -24.86
C ASN A 260 -48.31 -60.74 -25.68
N LEU A 261 -47.66 -60.37 -26.78
CA LEU A 261 -47.00 -61.30 -27.69
C LEU A 261 -45.77 -61.94 -27.05
N VAL A 262 -45.75 -63.27 -26.99
CA VAL A 262 -44.60 -64.07 -26.55
C VAL A 262 -43.73 -64.49 -27.74
N PRO A 263 -42.42 -64.78 -27.55
CA PRO A 263 -41.52 -65.16 -28.65
C PRO A 263 -41.97 -66.41 -29.42
N GLY A 264 -41.90 -66.32 -30.75
CA GLY A 264 -42.33 -67.36 -31.68
C GLY A 264 -42.99 -66.80 -32.95
N ASN A 265 -43.50 -67.70 -33.79
CA ASN A 265 -44.06 -67.36 -35.10
C ASN A 265 -45.58 -67.55 -35.10
N TYR A 266 -46.30 -66.51 -35.51
CA TYR A 266 -47.74 -66.42 -35.60
C TYR A 266 -48.18 -66.32 -37.06
N THR A 267 -49.35 -66.88 -37.39
CA THR A 267 -50.01 -66.73 -38.68
C THR A 267 -51.49 -66.46 -38.45
N PHE A 268 -51.96 -65.31 -38.93
CA PHE A 268 -53.35 -64.88 -38.87
C PHE A 268 -53.99 -64.99 -40.25
N SER A 269 -55.27 -65.35 -40.28
CA SER A 269 -56.14 -65.31 -41.45
C SER A 269 -57.12 -64.14 -41.31
N LEU A 270 -57.22 -63.29 -42.32
CA LEU A 270 -58.36 -62.38 -42.49
C LEU A 270 -59.32 -63.01 -43.49
N THR A 271 -60.60 -63.05 -43.15
CA THR A 271 -61.69 -63.31 -44.08
C THR A 271 -62.59 -62.08 -44.18
N VAL A 272 -63.00 -61.73 -45.39
CA VAL A 272 -63.98 -60.65 -45.66
C VAL A 272 -65.18 -61.20 -46.41
N VAL A 273 -66.35 -60.61 -46.21
CA VAL A 273 -67.62 -61.01 -46.83
C VAL A 273 -68.33 -59.79 -47.42
N ASP A 274 -68.86 -59.90 -48.64
CA ASP A 274 -69.69 -58.90 -49.34
C ASP A 274 -71.19 -59.04 -49.02
N SER A 275 -71.95 -58.00 -49.31
CA SER A 275 -73.40 -57.87 -49.23
C SER A 275 -74.22 -58.98 -49.91
N ASP A 276 -73.78 -59.53 -51.06
CA ASP A 276 -74.41 -60.68 -51.73
C ASP A 276 -73.94 -62.02 -51.12
N GLY A 277 -73.13 -62.00 -50.06
CA GLY A 277 -72.70 -63.17 -49.28
C GLY A 277 -71.46 -63.90 -49.82
N ALA A 278 -70.78 -63.35 -50.83
CA ALA A 278 -69.50 -63.87 -51.33
C ALA A 278 -68.37 -63.55 -50.34
N SER A 279 -67.38 -64.45 -50.21
CA SER A 279 -66.30 -64.30 -49.22
C SER A 279 -64.92 -64.63 -49.78
N ASN A 280 -63.88 -64.01 -49.22
CA ASN A 280 -62.47 -64.20 -49.60
C ASN A 280 -61.55 -64.11 -48.38
N SER A 281 -60.42 -64.82 -48.41
CA SER A 281 -59.49 -64.89 -47.28
C SER A 281 -58.02 -64.73 -47.69
N THR A 282 -57.23 -64.11 -46.83
CA THR A 282 -55.77 -63.88 -47.01
C THR A 282 -55.05 -64.04 -45.67
N THR A 283 -53.72 -64.20 -45.67
CA THR A 283 -52.95 -64.44 -44.44
C THR A 283 -51.81 -63.44 -44.21
N ALA A 284 -51.52 -63.20 -42.93
CA ALA A 284 -50.40 -62.38 -42.46
C ALA A 284 -49.55 -63.17 -41.45
N ASN A 285 -48.24 -63.02 -41.51
CA ASN A 285 -47.28 -63.70 -40.64
C ASN A 285 -46.56 -62.71 -39.73
N LEU A 286 -46.33 -63.11 -38.48
CA LEU A 286 -45.65 -62.29 -37.46
C LEU A 286 -44.59 -63.13 -36.73
N THR A 287 -43.35 -62.68 -36.77
CA THR A 287 -42.22 -63.25 -36.02
C THR A 287 -41.92 -62.40 -34.79
N VAL A 288 -41.85 -63.03 -33.62
CA VAL A 288 -41.51 -62.38 -32.34
C VAL A 288 -40.21 -62.97 -31.81
N ASN A 289 -39.13 -62.20 -31.92
CA ASN A 289 -37.80 -62.60 -31.47
C ASN A 289 -37.61 -62.40 -29.96
N LYS A 290 -36.81 -63.27 -29.33
CA LYS A 290 -36.34 -63.07 -27.96
C LYS A 290 -35.44 -61.83 -27.87
N ALA A 291 -35.32 -61.28 -26.67
CA ALA A 291 -34.24 -60.34 -26.37
C ALA A 291 -32.88 -61.03 -26.57
N VAL A 292 -31.89 -60.27 -27.00
CA VAL A 292 -30.48 -60.65 -26.97
C VAL A 292 -29.89 -60.07 -25.67
N ASP A 293 -29.04 -60.86 -25.03
CA ASP A 293 -28.36 -60.58 -23.78
C ASP A 293 -26.86 -60.47 -24.10
N TYR A 294 -26.19 -59.44 -23.56
CA TYR A 294 -24.82 -59.11 -23.92
C TYR A 294 -23.90 -59.21 -22.69
N PRO A 295 -22.68 -59.76 -22.82
CA PRO A 295 -21.77 -59.89 -21.69
C PRO A 295 -21.34 -58.50 -21.15
N PRO A 296 -21.09 -58.38 -19.84
CA PRO A 296 -20.81 -57.10 -19.20
C PRO A 296 -19.52 -56.46 -19.73
N VAL A 297 -19.38 -55.16 -19.52
CA VAL A 297 -18.16 -54.41 -19.80
C VAL A 297 -17.50 -54.03 -18.47
N ALA A 298 -16.45 -54.74 -18.10
CA ALA A 298 -15.64 -54.43 -16.92
C ALA A 298 -14.89 -53.09 -17.10
N ASN A 299 -14.86 -52.28 -16.06
CA ASN A 299 -14.06 -51.06 -16.01
C ASN A 299 -13.46 -50.90 -14.60
N ALA A 300 -12.15 -51.09 -14.48
CA ALA A 300 -11.40 -51.02 -13.22
C ALA A 300 -10.92 -49.58 -12.87
N GLY A 301 -11.23 -48.59 -13.72
CA GLY A 301 -10.70 -47.24 -13.65
C GLY A 301 -9.32 -47.08 -14.31
N PRO A 302 -8.83 -45.84 -14.47
CA PRO A 302 -7.51 -45.57 -15.05
C PRO A 302 -6.38 -45.93 -14.07
N ASN A 303 -5.20 -46.21 -14.62
CA ASN A 303 -3.96 -46.41 -13.84
C ASN A 303 -3.69 -45.25 -12.89
N GLN A 304 -3.17 -45.56 -11.71
CA GLN A 304 -2.94 -44.61 -10.61
C GLN A 304 -1.45 -44.51 -10.30
N VAL A 305 -1.03 -43.34 -9.82
CA VAL A 305 0.30 -43.13 -9.24
C VAL A 305 0.11 -42.48 -7.88
N ILE A 306 0.72 -43.06 -6.85
CA ILE A 306 0.82 -42.46 -5.51
C ILE A 306 2.29 -42.35 -5.12
N THR A 307 2.63 -41.33 -4.33
CA THR A 307 3.99 -41.11 -3.85
C THR A 307 3.98 -41.21 -2.33
N LEU A 308 4.94 -41.95 -1.76
CA LEU A 308 5.10 -41.99 -0.31
C LEU A 308 5.30 -40.55 0.23
N PRO A 309 4.78 -40.21 1.43
CA PRO A 309 4.22 -41.10 2.45
C PRO A 309 2.77 -41.57 2.22
N GLN A 310 2.09 -41.17 1.13
CA GLN A 310 0.75 -41.69 0.84
C GLN A 310 0.82 -43.18 0.43
N ASN A 311 0.45 -44.06 1.36
CA ASN A 311 0.52 -45.53 1.22
C ASN A 311 -0.87 -46.19 1.08
N SER A 312 -1.88 -45.43 0.68
CA SER A 312 -3.26 -45.90 0.52
C SER A 312 -4.00 -45.20 -0.63
N ILE A 313 -4.93 -45.93 -1.24
CA ILE A 313 -5.77 -45.48 -2.36
C ILE A 313 -7.09 -46.28 -2.39
N THR A 314 -8.10 -45.75 -3.08
CA THR A 314 -9.35 -46.48 -3.37
C THR A 314 -9.53 -46.58 -4.89
N LEU A 315 -9.80 -47.79 -5.38
CA LEU A 315 -10.09 -48.09 -6.78
C LEU A 315 -11.59 -48.37 -6.96
N TYR A 316 -12.14 -47.99 -8.11
CA TYR A 316 -13.58 -47.95 -8.34
C TYR A 316 -13.96 -48.76 -9.58
N GLY A 317 -14.69 -49.87 -9.37
CA GLY A 317 -15.24 -50.74 -10.41
C GLY A 317 -16.66 -50.36 -10.83
N ASN A 318 -17.26 -49.35 -10.17
CA ASN A 318 -18.65 -48.91 -10.37
C ASN A 318 -18.94 -48.29 -11.76
N GLN A 319 -17.92 -48.10 -12.60
CA GLN A 319 -18.07 -47.68 -13.99
C GLN A 319 -18.24 -48.87 -14.96
N SER A 320 -18.28 -50.10 -14.45
CA SER A 320 -18.60 -51.30 -15.25
C SER A 320 -20.08 -51.28 -15.63
N THR A 321 -20.41 -51.60 -16.88
CA THR A 321 -21.77 -51.47 -17.44
C THR A 321 -22.27 -52.78 -18.04
N ASP A 322 -23.59 -52.98 -17.99
CA ASP A 322 -24.28 -54.20 -18.39
C ASP A 322 -25.74 -53.87 -18.75
N ASP A 323 -26.40 -54.68 -19.59
CA ASP A 323 -27.80 -54.46 -19.98
C ASP A 323 -28.83 -55.20 -19.11
N HIS A 324 -28.43 -56.31 -18.45
CA HIS A 324 -29.28 -57.11 -17.55
C HIS A 324 -28.80 -57.09 -16.07
N SER A 325 -28.00 -56.08 -15.72
CA SER A 325 -27.42 -55.75 -14.41
C SER A 325 -26.33 -56.68 -13.86
N ILE A 326 -25.23 -56.07 -13.38
CA ILE A 326 -24.09 -56.73 -12.74
C ILE A 326 -24.47 -57.24 -11.34
N VAL A 327 -24.29 -58.56 -11.12
CA VAL A 327 -24.62 -59.24 -9.86
C VAL A 327 -23.40 -59.39 -8.94
N SER A 328 -22.18 -59.46 -9.48
CA SER A 328 -20.97 -59.54 -8.64
C SER A 328 -19.75 -58.84 -9.22
N TYR A 329 -18.89 -58.39 -8.30
CA TYR A 329 -17.56 -57.83 -8.54
C TYR A 329 -16.56 -58.66 -7.73
N GLU A 330 -15.42 -59.02 -8.31
CA GLU A 330 -14.30 -59.65 -7.59
C GLU A 330 -12.97 -59.07 -8.06
N TRP A 331 -12.16 -58.62 -7.10
CA TRP A 331 -10.83 -58.06 -7.34
C TRP A 331 -9.73 -59.07 -7.02
N LEU A 332 -8.73 -59.18 -7.89
CA LEU A 332 -7.59 -60.08 -7.74
C LEU A 332 -6.29 -59.30 -7.94
N LEU A 333 -5.29 -59.52 -7.07
CA LEU A 333 -3.92 -59.07 -7.32
C LEU A 333 -3.30 -59.94 -8.41
N SER A 334 -2.84 -59.32 -9.50
CA SER A 334 -2.27 -60.01 -10.65
C SER A 334 -1.05 -60.86 -10.23
N PRO A 335 -0.83 -62.05 -10.84
CA PRO A 335 0.35 -62.88 -10.56
C PRO A 335 1.68 -62.13 -10.65
N ASN A 336 1.76 -61.10 -11.49
CA ASN A 336 2.94 -60.27 -11.72
C ASN A 336 3.34 -59.41 -10.50
N SER A 337 2.43 -59.19 -9.54
CA SER A 337 2.66 -58.39 -8.33
C SER A 337 2.75 -59.21 -7.04
N LYS A 338 2.82 -60.55 -7.15
CA LYS A 338 2.91 -61.45 -5.99
C LYS A 338 4.22 -61.25 -5.22
N GLY A 339 4.12 -61.19 -3.89
CA GLY A 339 5.25 -61.07 -2.96
C GLY A 339 5.36 -59.72 -2.27
N LYS A 340 4.64 -58.69 -2.75
CA LYS A 340 4.54 -57.39 -2.06
C LYS A 340 3.54 -57.47 -0.91
N VAL A 341 3.89 -56.90 0.24
CA VAL A 341 2.97 -56.78 1.38
C VAL A 341 2.04 -55.58 1.15
N MET A 342 0.74 -55.80 1.36
CA MET A 342 -0.29 -54.76 1.45
C MET A 342 -1.59 -55.35 2.02
N GLU A 343 -2.54 -54.47 2.34
CA GLU A 343 -3.89 -54.82 2.77
C GLU A 343 -4.91 -54.49 1.66
N MET A 344 -5.93 -55.34 1.52
CA MET A 344 -7.04 -55.15 0.57
C MET A 344 -8.38 -55.31 1.30
N GLN A 345 -9.24 -54.30 1.21
CA GLN A 345 -10.61 -54.31 1.75
C GLN A 345 -11.62 -54.01 0.63
N GLY A 346 -12.85 -54.55 0.72
CA GLY A 346 -13.84 -54.37 -0.35
C GLY A 346 -13.66 -55.27 -1.58
N VAL A 347 -12.84 -56.34 -1.47
CA VAL A 347 -12.45 -57.27 -2.55
C VAL A 347 -13.62 -57.84 -3.37
N ARG A 348 -14.83 -57.91 -2.80
CA ARG A 348 -16.07 -58.38 -3.48
C ARG A 348 -17.13 -57.29 -3.63
N THR A 349 -16.69 -56.06 -3.88
CA THR A 349 -17.56 -54.87 -4.01
C THR A 349 -17.07 -54.01 -5.18
N PRO A 350 -17.90 -53.08 -5.70
CA PRO A 350 -17.45 -52.12 -6.71
C PRO A 350 -16.44 -51.07 -6.21
N VAL A 351 -15.92 -51.17 -4.97
CA VAL A 351 -14.97 -50.22 -4.36
C VAL A 351 -13.89 -50.98 -3.59
N LEU A 352 -12.68 -51.08 -4.17
CA LEU A 352 -11.53 -51.72 -3.53
C LEU A 352 -10.70 -50.67 -2.77
N GLN A 353 -10.52 -50.86 -1.47
CA GLN A 353 -9.65 -50.02 -0.64
C GLN A 353 -8.32 -50.73 -0.40
N LEU A 354 -7.22 -50.00 -0.63
CA LEU A 354 -5.85 -50.48 -0.54
C LEU A 354 -5.10 -49.69 0.54
N SER A 355 -4.44 -50.40 1.46
CA SER A 355 -3.66 -49.79 2.55
C SER A 355 -2.31 -50.50 2.78
N ALA A 356 -1.42 -49.82 3.51
CA ALA A 356 -0.07 -50.28 3.82
C ALA A 356 0.80 -50.61 2.58
N MET A 357 0.60 -49.88 1.48
CA MET A 357 1.36 -50.09 0.24
C MET A 357 2.85 -49.69 0.39
N GLN A 358 3.72 -50.45 -0.26
CA GLN A 358 5.17 -50.23 -0.32
C GLN A 358 5.59 -49.85 -1.75
N GLU A 359 6.87 -49.55 -1.98
CA GLU A 359 7.36 -49.04 -3.27
C GLU A 359 7.14 -49.98 -4.48
N GLY A 360 6.95 -49.37 -5.65
CA GLY A 360 6.84 -49.98 -6.97
C GLY A 360 5.41 -50.35 -7.39
N ASP A 361 5.32 -51.10 -8.48
CA ASP A 361 4.07 -51.30 -9.22
C ASP A 361 3.22 -52.47 -8.67
N TYR A 362 1.90 -52.30 -8.70
CA TYR A 362 0.88 -53.29 -8.34
C TYR A 362 -0.23 -53.32 -9.41
N THR A 363 -0.47 -54.46 -10.04
CA THR A 363 -1.57 -54.61 -11.02
C THR A 363 -2.71 -55.40 -10.42
N TYR A 364 -3.92 -54.84 -10.49
CA TYR A 364 -5.17 -55.44 -10.03
C TYR A 364 -6.03 -55.79 -11.23
N GLN A 365 -6.68 -56.95 -11.16
CA GLN A 365 -7.68 -57.40 -12.12
C GLN A 365 -9.04 -57.33 -11.44
N LEU A 366 -9.97 -56.57 -12.03
CA LEU A 366 -11.39 -56.63 -11.72
C LEU A 366 -12.05 -57.67 -12.61
N ILE A 367 -12.86 -58.53 -12.02
CA ILE A 367 -13.81 -59.42 -12.69
C ILE A 367 -15.22 -58.93 -12.32
N VAL A 368 -16.10 -58.80 -13.32
CA VAL A 368 -17.54 -58.58 -13.10
C VAL A 368 -18.35 -59.73 -13.70
N THR A 369 -19.48 -60.06 -13.08
CA THR A 369 -20.44 -61.06 -13.58
C THR A 369 -21.83 -60.45 -13.63
N ASP A 370 -22.54 -60.63 -14.75
CA ASP A 370 -23.94 -60.21 -14.95
C ASP A 370 -24.94 -61.12 -14.22
N SER A 371 -26.23 -60.99 -14.54
CA SER A 371 -27.30 -61.84 -14.00
C SER A 371 -27.52 -63.17 -14.75
N ALA A 372 -26.93 -63.34 -15.94
CA ALA A 372 -26.98 -64.56 -16.75
C ALA A 372 -25.79 -65.52 -16.47
N GLY A 373 -24.71 -65.01 -15.89
CA GLY A 373 -23.47 -65.71 -15.60
C GLY A 373 -22.30 -65.41 -16.56
N HIS A 374 -22.41 -64.45 -17.48
CA HIS A 374 -21.27 -64.04 -18.30
C HIS A 374 -20.28 -63.21 -17.48
N GLN A 375 -19.00 -63.30 -17.83
CA GLN A 375 -17.92 -62.62 -17.11
C GLN A 375 -17.08 -61.74 -18.02
N SER A 376 -16.59 -60.64 -17.45
CA SER A 376 -15.77 -59.65 -18.13
C SER A 376 -14.67 -59.18 -17.19
N THR A 377 -13.49 -58.84 -17.73
CA THR A 377 -12.31 -58.51 -16.94
C THR A 377 -11.63 -57.22 -17.40
N ALA A 378 -11.11 -56.45 -16.45
CA ALA A 378 -10.35 -55.22 -16.68
C ALA A 378 -9.15 -55.16 -15.72
N GLU A 379 -8.06 -54.56 -16.16
CA GLU A 379 -6.85 -54.39 -15.33
C GLU A 379 -6.57 -52.91 -15.04
N VAL A 380 -6.05 -52.64 -13.85
CA VAL A 380 -5.60 -51.32 -13.40
C VAL A 380 -4.30 -51.46 -12.61
N THR A 381 -3.33 -50.60 -12.90
CA THR A 381 -2.02 -50.59 -12.23
C THR A 381 -1.88 -49.37 -11.32
N VAL A 382 -1.44 -49.60 -10.08
CA VAL A 382 -1.07 -48.59 -9.10
C VAL A 382 0.44 -48.59 -8.95
N ILE A 383 1.08 -47.45 -9.27
CA ILE A 383 2.52 -47.24 -9.13
C ILE A 383 2.76 -46.50 -7.82
N VAL A 384 3.52 -47.10 -6.89
CA VAL A 384 3.92 -46.45 -5.63
C VAL A 384 5.34 -45.92 -5.77
N GLN A 385 5.50 -44.61 -5.90
CA GLN A 385 6.80 -43.97 -6.03
C GLN A 385 7.45 -43.71 -4.65
N PRO A 386 8.78 -43.79 -4.53
CA PRO A 386 9.49 -43.38 -3.34
C PRO A 386 9.24 -41.89 -3.06
N GLU A 387 9.25 -41.54 -1.78
CA GLU A 387 9.06 -40.17 -1.32
C GLU A 387 10.20 -39.26 -1.81
N ASN A 388 9.84 -38.31 -2.67
CA ASN A 388 10.74 -37.33 -3.27
C ASN A 388 11.18 -36.33 -2.19
N ASN A 389 12.48 -36.33 -1.88
CA ASN A 389 13.12 -35.48 -0.88
C ASN A 389 14.45 -35.00 -1.45
N LYS A 390 14.67 -33.70 -1.49
CA LYS A 390 15.90 -33.10 -2.03
C LYS A 390 16.85 -32.73 -0.89
N PRO A 391 18.14 -32.52 -1.16
CA PRO A 391 18.99 -31.86 -0.18
C PRO A 391 18.45 -30.45 0.11
N PRO A 392 18.55 -29.97 1.36
CA PRO A 392 18.12 -28.62 1.71
C PRO A 392 18.86 -27.55 0.89
N LYS A 393 18.30 -26.35 0.85
CA LYS A 393 18.94 -25.16 0.29
C LYS A 393 19.43 -24.27 1.42
N ALA A 394 20.73 -24.32 1.68
CA ALA A 394 21.41 -23.41 2.60
C ALA A 394 21.36 -21.96 2.09
N ASP A 395 21.03 -21.02 2.96
CA ASP A 395 21.20 -19.58 2.75
C ASP A 395 21.85 -19.01 4.03
N ALA A 396 23.11 -18.56 3.93
CA ALA A 396 23.86 -17.96 5.03
C ALA A 396 23.61 -16.44 5.19
N GLY A 397 22.76 -15.86 4.35
CA GLY A 397 22.55 -14.42 4.26
C GLY A 397 23.64 -13.68 3.46
N PRO A 398 23.49 -12.36 3.29
CA PRO A 398 24.44 -11.54 2.55
C PRO A 398 25.70 -11.23 3.36
N ASP A 399 26.81 -11.02 2.65
CA ASP A 399 28.09 -10.56 3.20
C ASP A 399 27.91 -9.29 4.05
N LYS A 400 28.70 -9.22 5.14
CA LYS A 400 28.62 -8.13 6.13
C LYS A 400 29.91 -7.35 6.19
N GLU A 401 29.80 -6.03 6.29
CA GLU A 401 30.91 -5.14 6.61
C GLU A 401 30.72 -4.57 8.02
N LEU A 402 31.79 -4.58 8.80
CA LEU A 402 31.89 -4.05 10.15
C LEU A 402 33.02 -3.03 10.22
N THR A 403 32.86 -2.04 11.09
CA THR A 403 33.91 -1.07 11.40
C THR A 403 34.13 -1.05 12.90
N LEU A 404 35.39 -1.15 13.32
CA LEU A 404 35.75 -1.03 14.74
C LEU A 404 35.31 0.34 15.27
N PRO A 405 34.77 0.44 16.51
CA PRO A 405 34.89 -0.53 17.61
C PRO A 405 33.86 -1.67 17.65
N VAL A 406 33.01 -1.85 16.62
CA VAL A 406 32.04 -2.97 16.60
C VAL A 406 32.75 -4.29 16.25
N ASP A 407 33.01 -5.11 17.26
CA ASP A 407 33.75 -6.39 17.19
C ASP A 407 32.87 -7.63 17.00
N SER A 408 31.56 -7.43 16.78
CA SER A 408 30.55 -8.47 16.91
C SER A 408 29.37 -8.28 15.95
N THR A 409 28.79 -9.40 15.49
CA THR A 409 27.60 -9.39 14.63
C THR A 409 26.83 -10.71 14.75
N THR A 410 25.65 -10.79 14.15
CA THR A 410 24.89 -12.04 13.99
C THR A 410 25.10 -12.67 12.62
N LEU A 411 24.92 -13.97 12.51
CA LEU A 411 24.82 -14.71 11.26
C LEU A 411 23.42 -15.32 11.22
N ASP A 412 22.67 -15.08 10.14
CA ASP A 412 21.25 -15.43 10.04
C ASP A 412 21.00 -16.36 8.86
N GLY A 413 20.75 -17.63 9.19
CA GLY A 413 20.49 -18.72 8.27
C GLY A 413 19.02 -19.10 8.17
N SER A 414 18.12 -18.33 8.79
CA SER A 414 16.68 -18.63 8.89
C SER A 414 15.95 -18.68 7.53
N LYS A 415 16.58 -18.17 6.47
CA LYS A 415 16.12 -18.25 5.08
C LYS A 415 16.43 -19.58 4.38
N SER A 416 17.22 -20.44 5.01
CA SER A 416 17.47 -21.80 4.49
C SER A 416 16.15 -22.55 4.37
N SER A 417 15.94 -23.22 3.24
CA SER A 417 14.66 -23.83 2.85
C SER A 417 14.85 -25.28 2.44
N ASP A 418 13.84 -26.11 2.67
CA ASP A 418 13.85 -27.55 2.39
C ASP A 418 12.48 -27.95 1.82
N ASP A 419 12.39 -29.04 1.04
CA ASP A 419 11.07 -29.53 0.58
C ASP A 419 10.34 -30.39 1.61
N GLN A 420 10.99 -30.72 2.74
CA GLN A 420 10.36 -31.30 3.92
C GLN A 420 10.57 -30.44 5.18
N LYS A 421 11.72 -30.54 5.83
CA LYS A 421 12.06 -29.88 7.10
C LYS A 421 13.55 -29.97 7.42
N ILE A 422 14.17 -28.81 7.66
CA ILE A 422 15.52 -28.74 8.24
C ILE A 422 15.48 -29.20 9.71
N VAL A 423 16.30 -30.19 10.05
CA VAL A 423 16.44 -30.76 11.40
C VAL A 423 17.65 -30.20 12.14
N SER A 424 18.71 -29.77 11.44
CA SER A 424 19.88 -29.15 12.08
C SER A 424 20.52 -28.04 11.24
N PHE A 425 21.07 -27.06 11.96
CA PHE A 425 21.94 -25.99 11.47
C PHE A 425 23.30 -26.13 12.16
N LEU A 426 24.39 -25.81 11.47
CA LEU A 426 25.74 -25.78 12.02
C LEU A 426 26.55 -24.68 11.33
N TRP A 427 27.05 -23.72 12.10
CA TRP A 427 27.92 -22.64 11.65
C TRP A 427 29.38 -22.89 12.05
N GLU A 428 30.30 -22.77 11.10
CA GLU A 428 31.74 -22.93 11.33
C GLU A 428 32.56 -21.79 10.68
N LYS A 429 33.62 -21.31 11.33
CA LYS A 429 34.60 -20.39 10.72
C LYS A 429 35.51 -21.19 9.78
N THR A 430 35.36 -21.02 8.47
CA THR A 430 36.20 -21.70 7.47
C THR A 430 37.45 -20.89 7.10
N ARG A 431 37.40 -19.55 7.12
CA ARG A 431 38.58 -18.67 6.92
C ARG A 431 38.54 -17.43 7.81
N GLY A 432 39.71 -16.78 7.95
CA GLY A 432 39.91 -15.52 8.70
C GLY A 432 40.72 -15.70 10.00
N PRO A 433 41.14 -14.59 10.64
CA PRO A 433 41.95 -14.58 11.86
C PRO A 433 41.41 -15.42 13.03
N ASP A 434 42.26 -15.71 14.01
CA ASP A 434 41.88 -16.46 15.22
C ASP A 434 41.49 -15.53 16.39
N GLY A 435 40.93 -16.11 17.46
CA GLY A 435 40.38 -15.40 18.62
C GLY A 435 38.86 -15.22 18.61
N VAL A 436 38.23 -15.44 17.46
CA VAL A 436 36.76 -15.39 17.26
C VAL A 436 36.03 -16.40 18.13
N LYS A 437 34.91 -15.98 18.73
CA LYS A 437 33.95 -16.85 19.43
C LYS A 437 32.62 -16.87 18.68
N LEU A 438 31.99 -18.04 18.63
CA LEU A 438 30.72 -18.25 17.94
C LEU A 438 29.71 -18.87 18.91
N GLU A 439 28.72 -18.08 19.30
CA GLU A 439 27.62 -18.46 20.18
C GLU A 439 26.42 -18.92 19.34
N ASN A 440 25.66 -19.90 19.86
CA ASN A 440 24.50 -20.49 19.17
C ASN A 440 24.83 -21.08 17.78
N ALA A 441 26.05 -21.60 17.58
CA ALA A 441 26.51 -22.18 16.30
C ALA A 441 25.61 -23.30 15.74
N ASN A 442 24.83 -23.99 16.58
CA ASN A 442 23.89 -25.05 16.19
C ASN A 442 22.46 -24.55 15.94
N SER A 443 22.27 -23.23 15.82
CA SER A 443 20.97 -22.56 15.64
C SER A 443 20.85 -21.95 14.24
N SER A 444 19.63 -21.64 13.82
CA SER A 444 19.38 -20.86 12.59
C SER A 444 19.97 -19.44 12.67
N ILE A 445 20.12 -18.88 13.87
CA ILE A 445 20.81 -17.60 14.12
C ILE A 445 21.94 -17.83 15.12
N ALA A 446 23.17 -17.53 14.68
CA ALA A 446 24.37 -17.54 15.52
C ALA A 446 24.86 -16.11 15.80
N THR A 447 25.62 -15.92 16.87
CA THR A 447 26.25 -14.63 17.22
C THR A 447 27.76 -14.80 17.24
N VAL A 448 28.49 -13.94 16.53
CA VAL A 448 29.95 -13.96 16.46
C VAL A 448 30.54 -12.75 17.18
N THR A 449 31.57 -12.96 18.00
CA THR A 449 32.20 -11.93 18.85
C THR A 449 33.73 -12.04 18.85
N GLY A 450 34.44 -10.98 19.22
CA GLY A 450 35.90 -10.94 19.22
C GLY A 450 36.51 -10.84 17.82
N LEU A 451 35.82 -10.21 16.89
CA LEU A 451 36.30 -9.97 15.53
C LEU A 451 37.36 -8.84 15.51
N GLN A 452 38.41 -9.03 14.72
CA GLN A 452 39.54 -8.11 14.54
C GLN A 452 39.63 -7.68 13.07
N VAL A 453 40.46 -6.69 12.74
CA VAL A 453 40.62 -6.20 11.35
C VAL A 453 41.04 -7.35 10.42
N GLY A 454 40.27 -7.55 9.35
CA GLY A 454 40.47 -8.65 8.40
C GLY A 454 39.17 -9.16 7.78
N THR A 455 39.28 -10.18 6.92
CA THR A 455 38.12 -10.87 6.33
C THR A 455 37.98 -12.26 6.92
N TYR A 456 36.76 -12.58 7.34
CA TYR A 456 36.34 -13.89 7.82
C TYR A 456 35.36 -14.52 6.85
N GLU A 457 35.35 -15.84 6.78
CA GLU A 457 34.33 -16.62 6.08
C GLU A 457 33.70 -17.59 7.07
N PHE A 458 32.38 -17.56 7.16
CA PHE A 458 31.59 -18.49 7.95
C PHE A 458 30.73 -19.32 7.02
N THR A 459 30.77 -20.64 7.18
CA THR A 459 29.99 -21.57 6.39
C THR A 459 28.88 -22.14 7.26
N LEU A 460 27.64 -21.98 6.80
CA LEU A 460 26.45 -22.64 7.32
C LEU A 460 26.29 -23.99 6.62
N THR A 461 26.23 -25.06 7.39
CA THR A 461 25.70 -26.37 6.96
C THR A 461 24.29 -26.55 7.51
N VAL A 462 23.34 -26.93 6.66
CA VAL A 462 21.99 -27.36 7.08
C VAL A 462 21.74 -28.81 6.67
N LYS A 463 20.92 -29.53 7.44
CA LYS A 463 20.52 -30.93 7.16
C LYS A 463 19.03 -31.18 7.35
N ASP A 464 18.48 -32.03 6.50
CA ASP A 464 17.11 -32.56 6.59
C ASP A 464 16.98 -33.72 7.61
N GLU A 465 15.81 -34.35 7.67
CA GLU A 465 15.56 -35.54 8.51
C GLU A 465 16.20 -36.83 7.95
N ARG A 466 16.62 -36.84 6.68
CA ARG A 466 17.27 -37.97 6.01
C ARG A 466 18.81 -37.88 6.00
N ASN A 467 19.37 -36.85 6.64
CA ASN A 467 20.80 -36.51 6.67
C ASN A 467 21.40 -36.07 5.32
N LEU A 468 20.58 -35.69 4.33
CA LEU A 468 21.07 -34.89 3.21
C LEU A 468 21.49 -33.52 3.75
N GLN A 469 22.57 -32.97 3.21
CA GLN A 469 23.18 -31.75 3.72
C GLN A 469 23.56 -30.78 2.61
N SER A 470 23.59 -29.49 2.96
CA SER A 470 23.83 -28.39 2.03
C SER A 470 24.59 -27.27 2.73
N GLN A 471 25.38 -26.51 1.96
CA GLN A 471 26.31 -25.53 2.50
C GLN A 471 26.21 -24.17 1.79
N SER A 472 26.37 -23.10 2.56
CA SER A 472 26.42 -21.71 2.08
C SER A 472 27.44 -20.93 2.90
N SER A 473 28.26 -20.10 2.27
CA SER A 473 29.26 -19.25 2.95
C SER A 473 28.82 -17.79 2.95
N VAL A 474 29.15 -17.07 4.02
CA VAL A 474 29.00 -15.61 4.15
C VAL A 474 30.32 -15.00 4.62
N ASN A 475 30.73 -13.90 3.99
CA ASN A 475 31.92 -13.16 4.38
C ASN A 475 31.58 -12.09 5.42
N VAL A 476 32.45 -11.91 6.41
CA VAL A 476 32.41 -10.78 7.35
C VAL A 476 33.73 -10.02 7.22
N ILE A 477 33.67 -8.80 6.70
CA ILE A 477 34.82 -7.92 6.47
C ILE A 477 34.85 -6.89 7.60
N VAL A 478 35.93 -6.86 8.38
CA VAL A 478 36.14 -5.93 9.48
C VAL A 478 37.22 -4.94 9.09
N LYS A 479 36.87 -3.65 9.10
CA LYS A 479 37.79 -2.54 8.78
C LYS A 479 38.05 -1.70 10.02
N GLU A 480 39.23 -1.10 10.08
CA GLU A 480 39.54 -0.06 11.04
C GLU A 480 38.97 1.28 10.58
N GLU A 481 38.46 2.09 11.52
CA GLU A 481 37.89 3.39 11.18
C GLU A 481 38.98 4.45 10.97
N ILE A 482 39.31 4.70 9.69
CA ILE A 482 40.16 5.81 9.27
C ILE A 482 39.59 7.12 9.81
N ASN A 483 40.44 7.85 10.52
CA ASN A 483 40.15 9.13 11.18
C ASN A 483 41.17 10.16 10.68
N LYS A 484 40.77 11.42 10.56
CA LYS A 484 41.71 12.52 10.29
C LYS A 484 41.87 13.36 11.56
N PRO A 485 43.03 14.00 11.80
CA PRO A 485 43.13 14.97 12.88
C PRO A 485 42.19 16.16 12.60
N PRO A 486 41.61 16.78 13.64
CA PRO A 486 40.77 17.96 13.48
C PRO A 486 41.59 19.15 12.98
N VAL A 487 40.93 20.17 12.44
CA VAL A 487 41.56 21.40 11.96
C VAL A 487 41.05 22.59 12.76
N ALA A 488 41.94 23.26 13.49
CA ALA A 488 41.66 24.46 14.25
C ALA A 488 41.49 25.67 13.32
N LYS A 489 40.51 26.54 13.58
CA LYS A 489 40.28 27.74 12.76
C LYS A 489 39.58 28.87 13.51
N ILE A 490 40.29 29.99 13.67
CA ILE A 490 39.81 31.18 14.37
C ILE A 490 39.39 32.27 13.36
N ALA A 491 38.42 33.10 13.75
CA ALA A 491 37.90 34.23 12.98
C ALA A 491 38.85 35.45 12.88
N GLY A 492 40.13 35.21 12.62
CA GLY A 492 41.15 36.25 12.41
C GLY A 492 41.59 36.97 13.69
N ASN A 493 42.26 38.12 13.51
CA ASN A 493 42.72 38.99 14.59
C ASN A 493 41.67 40.06 14.92
N VAL A 494 41.49 40.35 16.20
CA VAL A 494 40.50 41.33 16.69
C VAL A 494 41.21 42.61 17.14
N VAL A 495 40.64 43.77 16.81
CA VAL A 495 41.16 45.08 17.23
C VAL A 495 40.06 45.82 17.96
N ILE A 496 40.26 46.08 19.26
CA ILE A 496 39.36 46.90 20.08
C ILE A 496 40.04 48.23 20.45
N THR A 497 39.26 49.19 20.91
CA THR A 497 39.74 50.49 21.38
C THR A 497 39.00 50.86 22.66
N LEU A 498 39.74 51.25 23.69
CA LEU A 498 39.16 51.66 24.97
C LEU A 498 38.21 52.87 24.77
N PRO A 499 37.12 53.00 25.55
CA PRO A 499 36.82 52.30 26.79
C PRO A 499 36.29 50.87 26.65
N THR A 500 35.99 50.38 25.45
CA THR A 500 35.58 48.98 25.23
C THR A 500 36.72 48.05 25.62
N ASN A 501 36.56 47.35 26.74
CA ASN A 501 37.56 46.48 27.36
C ASN A 501 37.18 44.99 27.32
N THR A 502 36.31 44.64 26.37
CA THR A 502 35.79 43.29 26.11
C THR A 502 36.11 42.88 24.67
N ALA A 503 36.44 41.61 24.46
CA ALA A 503 36.65 41.03 23.14
C ALA A 503 36.01 39.64 23.04
N GLU A 504 35.73 39.21 21.83
CA GLU A 504 35.18 37.90 21.49
C GLU A 504 36.10 37.28 20.42
N LEU A 505 36.47 36.01 20.62
CA LEU A 505 37.25 35.24 19.65
C LEU A 505 36.46 33.99 19.25
N ASP A 506 35.99 33.97 18.00
CA ASP A 506 35.21 32.89 17.42
C ASP A 506 36.12 31.81 16.81
N GLY A 507 36.11 30.62 17.39
CA GLY A 507 36.75 29.39 16.92
C GLY A 507 35.79 28.35 16.36
N SER A 508 34.49 28.67 16.24
CA SER A 508 33.43 27.74 15.79
C SER A 508 33.56 27.28 14.33
N LYS A 509 34.50 27.88 13.59
CA LYS A 509 34.83 27.53 12.20
C LYS A 509 35.88 26.41 12.09
N SER A 510 36.35 25.89 13.23
CA SER A 510 37.17 24.67 13.31
C SER A 510 36.35 23.47 12.81
N SER A 511 37.01 22.49 12.18
CA SER A 511 36.31 21.41 11.46
C SER A 511 37.04 20.07 11.59
N ASP A 512 36.27 18.99 11.64
CA ASP A 512 36.77 17.61 11.74
C ASP A 512 35.88 16.65 10.93
N ASP A 513 36.35 15.43 10.61
CA ASP A 513 35.56 14.44 9.85
C ASP A 513 34.69 13.49 10.69
N LYS A 514 34.82 13.53 12.03
CA LYS A 514 33.95 12.83 12.99
C LYS A 514 33.27 13.77 14.00
N GLY A 515 33.89 14.90 14.31
CA GLY A 515 33.37 15.97 15.17
C GLY A 515 34.32 16.32 16.31
N ILE A 516 34.52 17.63 16.54
CA ILE A 516 35.34 18.13 17.64
C ILE A 516 34.63 17.89 18.97
N VAL A 517 35.29 17.19 19.89
CA VAL A 517 34.77 16.84 21.22
C VAL A 517 35.12 17.91 22.26
N SER A 518 36.24 18.60 22.10
CA SER A 518 36.65 19.66 23.02
C SER A 518 37.38 20.82 22.34
N TYR A 519 37.15 22.02 22.88
CA TYR A 519 37.85 23.25 22.58
C TYR A 519 38.62 23.65 23.84
N LEU A 520 39.86 24.11 23.71
CA LEU A 520 40.66 24.64 24.82
C LEU A 520 41.44 25.87 24.36
N TRP A 521 41.11 27.03 24.91
CA TRP A 521 41.84 28.28 24.68
C TRP A 521 42.91 28.48 25.75
N THR A 522 44.17 28.61 25.33
CA THR A 522 45.27 28.99 26.23
C THR A 522 45.79 30.38 25.89
N ARG A 523 46.09 31.18 26.92
CA ARG A 523 46.78 32.47 26.73
C ARG A 523 48.28 32.20 26.61
N ASP A 524 48.92 32.87 25.65
CA ASP A 524 50.37 32.78 25.45
C ASP A 524 51.12 33.49 26.59
N GLU A 525 52.21 32.89 27.09
CA GLU A 525 53.01 33.42 28.20
C GLU A 525 53.59 34.82 27.93
N GLY A 526 53.80 35.19 26.65
CA GLY A 526 54.24 36.53 26.26
C GLY A 526 53.14 37.61 26.29
N SER A 527 51.90 37.25 26.62
CA SER A 527 50.74 38.16 26.60
C SER A 527 50.52 38.88 27.94
N PRO A 528 49.86 40.04 27.96
CA PRO A 528 49.46 40.69 29.21
C PRO A 528 48.59 39.78 30.10
N ALA A 529 48.96 39.69 31.38
CA ALA A 529 48.22 38.89 32.37
C ALA A 529 46.86 39.52 32.74
N ALA A 530 46.74 40.85 32.67
CA ALA A 530 45.50 41.56 33.00
C ALA A 530 44.39 41.28 31.97
N GLY A 531 43.18 40.97 32.43
CA GLY A 531 42.04 40.62 31.57
C GLY A 531 41.58 39.18 31.82
N GLU A 532 40.27 38.99 31.92
CA GLU A 532 39.62 37.81 32.50
C GLU A 532 38.75 37.09 31.48
N VAL A 533 38.78 35.75 31.51
CA VAL A 533 37.90 34.88 30.72
C VAL A 533 36.54 34.81 31.40
N LEU A 534 35.48 35.17 30.68
CA LEU A 534 34.11 35.10 31.18
C LEU A 534 33.54 33.68 31.05
N ASN A 535 32.70 33.28 32.00
CA ASN A 535 31.82 32.10 31.94
C ASN A 535 32.51 30.77 31.54
N ASN A 536 33.79 30.57 31.87
CA ASN A 536 34.58 29.41 31.43
C ASN A 536 34.54 29.17 29.89
N SER A 537 34.50 30.27 29.14
CA SER A 537 34.55 30.26 27.67
C SER A 537 35.89 29.79 27.08
N ASP A 538 36.89 29.54 27.92
CA ASP A 538 38.11 28.83 27.56
C ASP A 538 37.88 27.37 27.15
N HIS A 539 36.75 26.77 27.53
CA HIS A 539 36.36 25.40 27.16
C HIS A 539 35.27 25.35 26.06
N HIS A 540 35.03 26.47 25.38
CA HIS A 540 33.93 26.65 24.41
C HIS A 540 34.42 27.14 23.04
N PRO A 541 33.63 26.94 21.95
CA PRO A 541 34.03 27.36 20.60
C PRO A 541 34.15 28.87 20.42
N VAL A 542 33.67 29.68 21.37
CA VAL A 542 33.80 31.14 21.38
C VAL A 542 34.35 31.58 22.73
N LEU A 543 35.52 32.23 22.72
CA LEU A 543 36.16 32.77 23.92
C LEU A 543 35.69 34.21 24.17
N LEU A 544 35.24 34.48 25.40
CA LEU A 544 34.73 35.78 25.84
C LEU A 544 35.70 36.40 26.85
N LEU A 545 36.25 37.56 26.51
CA LEU A 545 37.26 38.28 27.29
C LEU A 545 36.71 39.59 27.83
N SER A 546 37.14 39.94 29.04
CA SER A 546 36.79 41.19 29.72
C SER A 546 37.99 41.78 30.48
N ASN A 547 37.82 42.97 31.06
CA ASN A 547 38.86 43.65 31.84
C ASN A 547 40.20 43.85 31.10
N LEU A 548 40.15 43.93 29.78
CA LEU A 548 41.33 44.09 28.91
C LEU A 548 41.95 45.49 29.06
N VAL A 549 43.28 45.57 28.97
CA VAL A 549 44.05 46.82 29.04
C VAL A 549 44.84 47.05 27.76
N GLU A 550 45.35 48.28 27.60
CA GLU A 550 46.19 48.70 26.47
C GLU A 550 47.38 47.76 26.24
N GLY A 551 47.45 47.10 25.08
CA GLY A 551 48.42 46.05 24.77
C GLY A 551 47.95 45.07 23.68
N THR A 552 48.78 44.06 23.37
CA THR A 552 48.44 43.00 22.41
C THR A 552 48.44 41.65 23.12
N TYR A 553 47.32 40.94 23.05
CA TYR A 553 47.14 39.61 23.61
C TYR A 553 47.28 38.56 22.52
N THR A 554 47.84 37.40 22.86
CA THR A 554 47.93 36.23 21.98
C THR A 554 47.27 35.04 22.64
N PHE A 555 46.43 34.34 21.88
CA PHE A 555 45.73 33.13 22.33
C PHE A 555 45.95 32.00 21.33
N HIS A 556 46.01 30.79 21.83
CA HIS A 556 46.00 29.56 21.04
C HIS A 556 44.68 28.83 21.29
N LEU A 557 44.02 28.37 20.23
CA LEU A 557 42.89 27.45 20.32
C LEU A 557 43.39 26.05 19.98
N ARG A 558 43.35 25.13 20.94
CA ARG A 558 43.42 23.70 20.68
C ARG A 558 42.02 23.15 20.45
N VAL A 559 41.84 22.36 19.39
CA VAL A 559 40.65 21.50 19.21
C VAL A 559 41.06 20.04 19.26
N THR A 560 40.24 19.19 19.87
CA THR A 560 40.52 17.75 20.02
C THR A 560 39.30 16.93 19.59
N ASP A 561 39.54 15.84 18.85
CA ASP A 561 38.50 14.92 18.36
C ASP A 561 38.11 13.85 19.42
N ALA A 562 37.38 12.82 18.98
CA ALA A 562 36.98 11.69 19.82
C ALA A 562 38.06 10.61 20.04
N LYS A 563 39.16 10.63 19.29
CA LYS A 563 40.27 9.66 19.38
C LYS A 563 41.48 10.20 20.16
N GLY A 564 41.51 11.51 20.41
CA GLY A 564 42.57 12.22 21.14
C GLY A 564 43.53 13.00 20.24
N GLU A 565 43.31 13.01 18.92
CA GLU A 565 44.08 13.84 17.99
C GLU A 565 43.69 15.31 18.14
N SER A 566 44.65 16.22 18.02
CA SER A 566 44.40 17.65 18.19
C SER A 566 45.29 18.55 17.33
N ASP A 567 44.72 19.69 16.96
CA ASP A 567 45.37 20.77 16.21
C ASP A 567 45.26 22.11 16.96
N VAL A 568 46.14 23.06 16.64
CA VAL A 568 46.30 24.32 17.38
C VAL A 568 46.48 25.52 16.44
N GLU A 569 45.53 26.45 16.45
CA GLU A 569 45.57 27.73 15.70
C GLU A 569 45.83 28.91 16.66
N ARG A 570 46.49 29.98 16.16
CA ARG A 570 46.91 31.14 16.96
C ARG A 570 46.29 32.44 16.47
N THR A 571 45.76 33.24 17.41
CA THR A 571 45.15 34.56 17.13
C THR A 571 45.71 35.65 18.05
N THR A 572 45.50 36.92 17.67
CA THR A 572 45.82 38.09 18.48
C THR A 572 44.64 39.05 18.67
N VAL A 573 44.59 39.67 19.85
CA VAL A 573 43.67 40.78 20.18
C VAL A 573 44.51 42.04 20.48
N GLU A 574 44.38 43.06 19.66
CA GLU A 574 45.04 44.36 19.84
C GLU A 574 44.09 45.33 20.57
N VAL A 575 44.53 45.90 21.69
CA VAL A 575 43.74 46.80 22.54
C VAL A 575 44.36 48.20 22.49
N LYS A 576 43.72 49.09 21.74
CA LYS A 576 44.21 50.47 21.52
C LYS A 576 43.76 51.44 22.63
N PRO A 577 44.60 52.44 22.97
CA PRO A 577 44.23 53.48 23.94
C PRO A 577 43.00 54.28 23.49
N ASP A 578 42.23 54.75 24.47
CA ASP A 578 41.08 55.62 24.22
C ASP A 578 41.54 56.95 23.56
N PRO A 579 41.09 57.29 22.34
CA PRO A 579 41.47 58.55 21.69
C PRO A 579 40.96 59.79 22.45
N ARG A 580 39.98 59.62 23.36
CA ARG A 580 39.42 60.66 24.23
C ARG A 580 40.08 60.71 25.61
N LYS A 581 41.09 59.88 25.92
CA LYS A 581 41.79 59.76 27.22
C LYS A 581 42.26 61.11 27.81
N ASN A 582 42.55 62.10 26.97
CA ASN A 582 42.95 63.47 27.38
C ASN A 582 41.76 64.45 27.58
N ASN A 583 40.54 64.10 27.21
CA ASN A 583 39.34 64.91 27.41
C ASN A 583 38.48 64.45 28.59
N LEU A 584 38.88 63.36 29.25
CA LEU A 584 38.20 62.81 30.42
C LEU A 584 38.54 63.59 31.69
N VAL A 585 37.49 63.92 32.45
CA VAL A 585 37.54 64.45 33.82
C VAL A 585 37.13 63.35 34.78
N GLU A 586 37.86 63.22 35.88
CA GLU A 586 37.52 62.39 37.03
C GLU A 586 37.09 63.29 38.21
N ILE A 587 35.95 62.96 38.82
CA ILE A 587 35.44 63.60 40.02
C ILE A 587 35.24 62.54 41.11
N ILE A 588 35.71 62.85 42.32
CA ILE A 588 35.63 61.98 43.49
C ILE A 588 34.54 62.53 44.41
N LEU A 589 33.53 61.72 44.70
CA LEU A 589 32.32 62.09 45.44
C LEU A 589 32.28 61.42 46.80
N ASP A 590 31.82 62.17 47.80
CA ASP A 590 31.60 61.74 49.18
C ASP A 590 30.32 60.88 49.30
N VAL A 591 30.30 59.75 48.59
CA VAL A 591 29.22 58.74 48.59
C VAL A 591 29.77 57.37 48.16
N ASN A 592 29.32 56.29 48.81
CA ASN A 592 29.66 54.92 48.41
C ASN A 592 28.93 54.54 47.09
N VAL A 593 29.63 53.86 46.18
CA VAL A 593 29.12 53.53 44.84
C VAL A 593 27.83 52.68 44.84
N SER A 594 27.61 51.86 45.88
CA SER A 594 26.37 51.08 46.05
C SER A 594 25.15 51.91 46.47
N GLN A 595 25.38 53.13 46.99
CA GLN A 595 24.32 54.06 47.41
C GLN A 595 23.98 55.09 46.33
N LEU A 596 24.80 55.21 45.28
CA LEU A 596 24.58 56.13 44.16
C LEU A 596 23.52 55.57 43.19
N THR A 597 22.25 55.93 43.41
CA THR A 597 21.19 55.55 42.46
C THR A 597 21.31 56.28 41.12
N GLU A 598 20.83 55.65 40.04
CA GLU A 598 20.76 56.25 38.70
C GLU A 598 20.00 57.58 38.69
N ARG A 599 18.99 57.75 39.57
CA ARG A 599 18.29 59.02 39.78
C ARG A 599 19.18 60.09 40.40
N GLN A 600 19.99 59.75 41.41
CA GLN A 600 20.94 60.70 42.01
C GLN A 600 22.05 61.07 41.04
N LYS A 601 22.58 60.11 40.27
CA LYS A 601 23.49 60.35 39.14
C LYS A 601 22.90 61.34 38.13
N GLY A 602 21.64 61.16 37.72
CA GLY A 602 20.96 62.11 36.81
C GLY A 602 20.83 63.53 37.40
N MET A 603 20.43 63.65 38.67
CA MET A 603 20.35 64.95 39.36
C MET A 603 21.74 65.61 39.52
N PHE A 604 22.78 64.81 39.76
CA PHE A 604 24.17 65.26 39.87
C PHE A 604 24.75 65.73 38.53
N ILE A 605 24.52 65.01 37.44
CA ILE A 605 24.90 65.42 36.08
C ILE A 605 24.27 66.77 35.74
N ARG A 606 22.97 66.97 36.06
CA ARG A 606 22.27 68.24 35.86
C ARG A 606 22.87 69.40 36.67
N GLN A 607 23.31 69.15 37.90
CA GLN A 607 24.02 70.16 38.70
C GLN A 607 25.37 70.53 38.06
N ILE A 608 26.13 69.55 37.54
CA ILE A 608 27.35 69.81 36.76
C ILE A 608 27.05 70.59 35.46
N GLY A 609 25.96 70.26 34.75
CA GLY A 609 25.52 70.96 33.55
C GLY A 609 25.28 72.45 33.79
N VAL A 610 24.55 72.77 34.88
CA VAL A 610 24.31 74.16 35.31
C VAL A 610 25.61 74.90 35.65
N LEU A 611 26.58 74.24 36.30
CA LEU A 611 27.88 74.85 36.63
C LEU A 611 28.80 75.06 35.41
N LEU A 612 28.63 74.26 34.35
CA LEU A 612 29.40 74.35 33.11
C LEU A 612 28.71 75.17 32.00
N GLY A 613 27.41 75.46 32.14
CA GLY A 613 26.61 76.11 31.10
C GLY A 613 26.29 75.19 29.91
N VAL A 614 26.21 73.88 30.13
CA VAL A 614 25.92 72.85 29.10
C VAL A 614 24.67 72.04 29.45
N LEU A 615 24.09 71.32 28.49
CA LEU A 615 22.91 70.48 28.74
C LEU A 615 23.29 69.16 29.41
N ASP A 616 22.34 68.56 30.14
CA ASP A 616 22.47 67.24 30.76
C ASP A 616 22.86 66.14 29.73
N SER A 617 22.50 66.32 28.45
CA SER A 617 22.84 65.45 27.31
C SER A 617 24.31 65.51 26.87
N ASP A 618 24.98 66.60 27.21
CA ASP A 618 26.30 66.95 26.65
C ASP A 618 27.43 66.34 27.51
N ILE A 619 27.08 65.95 28.75
CA ILE A 619 27.93 65.29 29.72
C ILE A 619 27.76 63.77 29.59
N THR A 620 28.75 63.10 28.99
CA THR A 620 28.74 61.64 28.87
C THR A 620 29.59 61.02 29.98
N VAL A 621 28.94 60.36 30.94
CA VAL A 621 29.63 59.53 31.95
C VAL A 621 30.12 58.24 31.32
N GLN A 622 31.44 58.07 31.28
CA GLN A 622 32.12 56.91 30.70
C GLN A 622 32.29 55.76 31.69
N LYS A 623 32.58 56.06 32.96
CA LYS A 623 32.78 55.05 34.01
C LYS A 623 32.36 55.57 35.38
N ILE A 624 31.80 54.69 36.20
CA ILE A 624 31.60 54.90 37.64
C ILE A 624 32.30 53.73 38.33
N GLN A 625 33.11 54.02 39.35
CA GLN A 625 33.83 53.01 40.13
C GLN A 625 34.03 53.47 41.58
N PRO A 626 34.23 52.55 42.55
CA PRO A 626 34.69 52.95 43.88
C PRO A 626 36.07 53.61 43.80
N TYR A 627 36.36 54.48 44.78
CA TYR A 627 37.68 55.04 45.03
C TYR A 627 38.16 54.71 46.45
N THR A 628 37.27 54.83 47.44
CA THR A 628 37.42 54.23 48.78
C THR A 628 36.09 53.58 49.19
N GLU A 629 36.04 52.93 50.36
CA GLU A 629 34.81 52.37 50.94
C GLU A 629 33.68 53.40 51.15
N GLN A 630 33.98 54.70 51.11
CA GLN A 630 33.02 55.78 51.32
C GLN A 630 32.92 56.75 50.13
N SER A 631 33.73 56.57 49.07
CA SER A 631 33.80 57.53 47.96
C SER A 631 33.75 56.88 46.57
N THR A 632 33.10 57.58 45.64
CA THR A 632 32.88 57.14 44.26
C THR A 632 33.65 58.03 43.30
N LYS A 633 34.42 57.41 42.41
CA LYS A 633 35.07 58.08 41.28
C LYS A 633 34.20 57.94 40.03
N MET A 634 33.68 59.06 39.56
CA MET A 634 32.95 59.18 38.29
C MET A 634 33.89 59.78 37.24
N VAL A 635 33.93 59.17 36.06
CA VAL A 635 34.73 59.61 34.90
C VAL A 635 33.78 60.00 33.77
N PHE A 636 33.93 61.22 33.25
CA PHE A 636 33.06 61.77 32.21
C PHE A 636 33.84 62.67 31.24
N PHE A 637 33.24 62.98 30.10
CA PHE A 637 33.67 64.06 29.21
C PHE A 637 32.48 64.91 28.79
N VAL A 638 32.75 66.08 28.22
CA VAL A 638 31.74 67.01 27.72
C VAL A 638 31.92 67.19 26.22
N GLN A 639 30.84 67.06 25.46
CA GLN A 639 30.79 67.24 24.00
C GLN A 639 29.64 68.18 23.66
N ASN A 640 29.87 69.21 22.85
CA ASN A 640 28.78 70.07 22.42
C ASN A 640 27.90 69.37 21.36
N GLN A 641 26.61 69.71 21.34
CA GLN A 641 25.74 69.45 20.19
C GLN A 641 26.20 70.30 18.98
N PRO A 642 25.88 69.90 17.72
CA PRO A 642 26.76 70.13 16.58
C PRO A 642 27.21 71.59 16.35
N PRO A 643 28.51 71.83 16.06
CA PRO A 643 29.54 70.84 15.77
C PRO A 643 30.02 70.08 17.02
N HIS A 644 30.31 68.78 16.86
CA HIS A 644 30.70 67.85 17.94
C HIS A 644 32.13 68.11 18.47
N GLN A 645 32.35 69.31 18.99
CA GLN A 645 33.59 69.70 19.64
C GLN A 645 33.61 69.12 21.05
N ILE A 646 34.54 68.21 21.31
CA ILE A 646 34.83 67.72 22.65
C ILE A 646 35.62 68.81 23.39
N PHE A 647 35.16 69.20 24.58
CA PHE A 647 35.87 70.15 25.43
C PHE A 647 37.16 69.53 25.96
N LYS A 648 38.24 70.32 26.11
CA LYS A 648 39.47 69.78 26.69
C LYS A 648 39.24 69.48 28.17
N GLY A 649 39.70 68.32 28.64
CA GLY A 649 39.47 67.88 30.03
C GLY A 649 39.95 68.92 31.05
N ARG A 650 41.10 69.56 30.80
CA ARG A 650 41.64 70.62 31.67
C ARG A 650 40.70 71.83 31.78
N GLU A 651 40.05 72.25 30.70
CA GLU A 651 39.16 73.42 30.69
C GLU A 651 37.88 73.14 31.50
N VAL A 652 37.32 71.92 31.36
CA VAL A 652 36.16 71.46 32.14
C VAL A 652 36.51 71.33 33.63
N ALA A 653 37.63 70.68 33.96
CA ALA A 653 38.06 70.48 35.35
C ALA A 653 38.37 71.81 36.06
N TRP A 654 39.04 72.74 35.38
CA TRP A 654 39.34 74.08 35.90
C TRP A 654 38.07 74.89 36.16
N THR A 655 37.10 74.86 35.22
CA THR A 655 35.82 75.56 35.36
C THR A 655 35.03 75.06 36.56
N LEU A 656 34.91 73.74 36.75
CA LEU A 656 34.25 73.15 37.92
C LEU A 656 34.98 73.51 39.23
N LYS A 657 36.32 73.44 39.27
CA LYS A 657 37.12 73.89 40.43
C LYS A 657 36.90 75.36 40.78
N ASN A 658 36.52 76.21 39.82
CA ASN A 658 36.31 77.64 40.03
C ASN A 658 34.88 77.92 40.53
N GLU A 659 33.86 77.43 39.84
CA GLU A 659 32.46 77.69 40.23
C GLU A 659 32.07 77.05 41.55
N LEU A 660 32.55 75.84 41.88
CA LEU A 660 32.29 75.19 43.17
C LEU A 660 32.96 75.90 44.36
N ARG A 661 34.01 76.69 44.12
CA ARG A 661 34.58 77.58 45.14
C ARG A 661 33.78 78.86 45.33
N LYS A 662 33.07 79.34 44.29
CA LYS A 662 32.20 80.51 44.37
C LYS A 662 30.85 80.21 45.01
N GLN A 663 30.22 79.09 44.64
CA GLN A 663 28.85 78.74 45.07
C GLN A 663 28.80 77.90 46.37
N GLN A 664 29.95 77.65 47.00
CA GLN A 664 30.13 76.74 48.15
C GLN A 664 29.86 75.27 47.78
N SER A 665 30.31 74.35 48.64
CA SER A 665 30.30 72.90 48.39
C SER A 665 28.90 72.28 48.25
N ASP A 666 27.89 72.99 48.75
CA ASP A 666 26.59 72.42 49.11
C ASP A 666 25.57 72.50 47.95
N PHE A 667 26.00 73.06 46.81
CA PHE A 667 25.22 73.08 45.56
C PHE A 667 25.07 71.68 44.93
N LEU A 668 26.04 70.79 45.15
CA LEU A 668 26.02 69.41 44.66
C LEU A 668 25.31 68.48 45.64
N ILE A 669 24.52 67.52 45.13
CA ILE A 669 23.83 66.50 45.96
C ILE A 669 24.82 65.59 46.73
N PHE A 670 26.07 65.48 46.25
CA PHE A 670 27.18 64.88 46.97
C PHE A 670 28.37 65.82 46.93
N ARG A 671 29.09 65.94 48.06
CA ARG A 671 30.29 66.77 48.14
C ARG A 671 31.36 66.24 47.19
N ALA A 672 31.87 67.11 46.32
CA ALA A 672 33.07 66.82 45.54
C ALA A 672 34.31 66.93 46.45
N LEU A 673 35.05 65.83 46.58
CA LEU A 673 36.30 65.75 47.33
C LEU A 673 37.48 66.20 46.46
N GLU A 674 37.55 65.68 45.23
CA GLU A 674 38.53 66.08 44.22
C GLU A 674 37.90 66.13 42.82
N ILE A 675 38.48 66.95 41.94
CA ILE A 675 38.12 67.09 40.53
C ILE A 675 39.43 67.20 39.77
N ASN A 676 39.76 66.30 38.86
CA ASN A 676 41.03 66.33 38.12
C ASN A 676 40.84 65.76 36.70
N THR A 677 41.83 65.93 35.82
CA THR A 677 41.84 65.23 34.53
C THR A 677 42.38 63.81 34.69
N VAL A 678 41.89 62.86 33.88
CA VAL A 678 42.31 61.45 33.97
C VAL A 678 43.80 61.30 33.67
N THR A 679 44.28 61.92 32.58
CA THR A 679 45.72 62.18 32.38
C THR A 679 46.11 63.49 33.05
N CYS A 680 47.28 63.56 33.68
CA CYS A 680 47.75 64.77 34.33
C CYS A 680 48.16 65.81 33.27
N GLN A 681 47.52 66.98 33.28
CA GLN A 681 47.66 68.03 32.23
C GLN A 681 48.01 69.42 32.79
N LEU A 682 48.41 69.52 34.05
CA LEU A 682 48.95 70.75 34.61
C LEU A 682 50.27 71.09 33.90
N ASN A 683 50.37 72.31 33.37
CA ASN A 683 51.67 72.83 32.94
C ASN A 683 52.44 73.23 34.20
N CYS A 684 53.36 72.36 34.63
CA CYS A 684 54.15 72.50 35.86
C CYS A 684 55.26 73.56 35.74
N SER A 685 54.90 74.75 35.25
CA SER A 685 55.78 75.92 35.11
C SER A 685 57.05 75.68 34.29
N GLU A 686 57.04 74.68 33.39
CA GLU A 686 58.21 74.14 32.67
C GLU A 686 59.38 73.69 33.58
N HIS A 687 59.12 73.51 34.88
CA HIS A 687 60.10 73.25 35.95
C HIS A 687 59.64 72.09 36.86
N GLY A 688 58.98 71.09 36.26
CA GLY A 688 58.47 69.91 36.93
C GLY A 688 57.66 69.02 35.99
N ARG A 689 57.16 67.90 36.52
CA ARG A 689 56.35 66.91 35.79
C ARG A 689 55.02 66.67 36.49
N CYS A 690 53.97 66.57 35.70
CA CYS A 690 52.61 66.29 36.18
C CYS A 690 52.48 64.79 36.47
N ASP A 691 52.32 64.41 37.74
CA ASP A 691 52.20 63.01 38.15
C ASP A 691 50.80 62.43 37.84
N SER A 692 50.76 61.29 37.16
CA SER A 692 49.53 60.61 36.76
C SER A 692 48.75 60.03 37.94
N PHE A 693 49.40 59.76 39.09
CA PHE A 693 48.77 59.23 40.30
C PHE A 693 48.21 60.34 41.19
N THR A 694 49.07 61.21 41.76
CA THR A 694 48.67 62.28 42.70
C THR A 694 47.98 63.47 42.04
N LYS A 695 48.01 63.57 40.70
CA LYS A 695 47.48 64.70 39.90
C LYS A 695 48.13 66.06 40.23
N ARG A 696 49.31 66.05 40.85
CA ARG A 696 50.08 67.25 41.24
C ARG A 696 51.35 67.38 40.41
N CYS A 697 51.98 68.54 40.51
CA CYS A 697 53.28 68.80 39.91
C CYS A 697 54.40 68.35 40.86
N ILE A 698 55.18 67.36 40.43
CA ILE A 698 56.47 67.04 41.06
C ILE A 698 57.49 68.00 40.46
N CYS A 699 57.94 68.97 41.24
CA CYS A 699 58.89 69.98 40.79
C CYS A 699 60.30 69.41 40.60
N ASP A 700 61.00 69.91 39.58
CA ASP A 700 62.41 69.62 39.39
C ASP A 700 63.25 70.26 40.52
N PRO A 701 64.47 69.76 40.81
CA PRO A 701 65.31 70.28 41.87
C PRO A 701 65.48 71.81 41.84
N PHE A 702 65.50 72.42 43.02
CA PHE A 702 65.54 73.88 43.25
C PHE A 702 64.24 74.65 42.91
N TRP A 703 63.16 73.97 42.55
CA TRP A 703 61.81 74.54 42.43
C TRP A 703 60.86 73.96 43.49
N MET A 704 59.85 74.75 43.86
CA MET A 704 58.80 74.39 44.82
C MET A 704 57.45 74.98 44.40
N GLU A 705 56.40 74.47 45.02
CA GLU A 705 55.02 74.87 44.78
C GLU A 705 54.73 76.29 45.30
N ASN A 706 54.03 77.11 44.51
CA ASN A 706 53.61 78.46 44.93
C ASN A 706 52.48 78.35 45.97
N PHE A 707 52.86 78.35 47.25
CA PHE A 707 51.94 78.28 48.39
C PHE A 707 50.83 79.34 48.36
N ILE A 708 51.09 80.55 47.84
CA ILE A 708 50.05 81.59 47.73
C ILE A 708 49.04 81.18 46.65
N ARG A 709 49.49 80.72 45.48
CA ARG A 709 48.62 80.28 44.39
C ARG A 709 47.78 79.06 44.76
N VAL A 710 48.34 78.13 45.55
CA VAL A 710 47.61 76.94 46.02
C VAL A 710 46.63 77.25 47.16
N GLN A 711 47.05 78.01 48.18
CA GLN A 711 46.24 78.24 49.39
C GLN A 711 45.24 79.41 49.27
N ILE A 712 45.51 80.39 48.40
CA ILE A 712 44.73 81.65 48.28
C ILE A 712 44.25 81.86 46.83
N GLY A 713 44.92 81.28 45.83
CA GLY A 713 44.62 81.43 44.41
C GLY A 713 43.77 80.32 43.81
N ASP A 714 44.13 79.89 42.59
CA ASP A 714 43.37 78.93 41.79
C ASP A 714 43.56 77.46 42.23
N GLY A 715 44.39 77.17 43.25
CA GLY A 715 44.45 75.83 43.85
C GLY A 715 45.02 74.74 42.92
N GLU A 716 45.66 75.13 41.81
CA GLU A 716 46.38 74.19 40.95
C GLU A 716 47.83 74.05 41.39
N SER A 717 48.28 72.79 41.49
CA SER A 717 49.68 72.47 41.75
C SER A 717 50.56 72.98 40.60
N ASN A 718 51.72 73.53 40.95
CA ASN A 718 52.60 74.28 40.06
C ASN A 718 54.03 74.28 40.60
N CYS A 719 55.00 74.82 39.84
CA CYS A 719 56.42 74.87 40.23
C CYS A 719 57.03 76.26 39.98
N GLU A 720 56.27 77.32 40.26
CA GLU A 720 56.67 78.70 39.93
C GLU A 720 57.76 79.26 40.87
N TRP A 721 57.89 78.72 42.07
CA TRP A 721 58.74 79.30 43.12
C TRP A 721 60.11 78.63 43.15
N SER A 722 61.15 79.37 42.76
CA SER A 722 62.53 78.90 42.98
C SER A 722 62.90 78.97 44.45
N VAL A 723 63.37 77.84 45.00
CA VAL A 723 63.74 77.65 46.41
C VAL A 723 64.77 78.69 46.86
N LEU A 724 65.71 79.06 45.98
CA LEU A 724 66.74 80.08 46.26
C LEU A 724 66.13 81.45 46.57
N TYR A 725 65.16 81.90 45.76
CA TYR A 725 64.52 83.20 45.96
C TYR A 725 63.60 83.21 47.19
N VAL A 726 62.96 82.08 47.51
CA VAL A 726 62.16 81.93 48.75
C VAL A 726 63.06 82.00 50.00
N ILE A 727 64.24 81.37 49.97
CA ILE A 727 65.23 81.48 51.05
C ILE A 727 65.74 82.93 51.18
N ILE A 728 66.09 83.59 50.08
CA ILE A 728 66.54 85.00 50.11
C ILE A 728 65.43 85.92 50.65
N ALA A 729 64.21 85.78 50.15
CA ALA A 729 63.07 86.59 50.58
C ALA A 729 62.73 86.36 52.06
N SER A 730 62.70 85.11 52.53
CA SER A 730 62.47 84.81 53.96
C SER A 730 63.59 85.36 54.85
N PHE A 731 64.86 85.29 54.43
CA PHE A 731 65.97 85.92 55.15
C PHE A 731 65.84 87.44 55.21
N VAL A 732 65.49 88.10 54.09
CA VAL A 732 65.21 89.55 54.06
C VAL A 732 64.02 89.92 54.95
N ILE A 733 62.96 89.11 54.99
CA ILE A 733 61.80 89.32 55.88
C ILE A 733 62.21 89.15 57.35
N VAL A 734 62.99 88.12 57.70
CA VAL A 734 63.49 87.92 59.07
C VAL A 734 64.43 89.05 59.49
N VAL A 735 65.29 89.54 58.60
CA VAL A 735 66.15 90.72 58.85
C VAL A 735 65.31 92.00 58.96
N ALA A 736 64.27 92.19 58.14
CA ALA A 736 63.37 93.34 58.23
C ALA A 736 62.54 93.34 59.52
N LEU A 737 62.03 92.18 59.94
CA LEU A 737 61.35 91.98 61.24
C LEU A 737 62.33 92.12 62.41
N GLY A 738 63.58 91.68 62.24
CA GLY A 738 64.67 91.91 63.18
C GLY A 738 64.99 93.40 63.34
N ILE A 739 65.06 94.15 62.24
CA ILE A 739 65.27 95.60 62.24
C ILE A 739 64.04 96.33 62.80
N LEU A 740 62.82 95.93 62.45
CA LEU A 740 61.59 96.51 63.02
C LEU A 740 61.48 96.28 64.52
N SER A 741 61.68 95.05 64.98
CA SER A 741 61.68 94.74 66.42
C SER A 741 62.85 95.41 67.15
N TRP A 742 64.05 95.48 66.55
CA TRP A 742 65.18 96.22 67.10
C TRP A 742 64.91 97.73 67.16
N MET A 743 64.27 98.32 66.15
CA MET A 743 63.86 99.72 66.13
C MET A 743 62.79 100.01 67.20
N VAL A 744 61.78 99.15 67.35
CA VAL A 744 60.79 99.24 68.44
C VAL A 744 61.47 99.13 69.81
N ILE A 745 62.38 98.17 70.01
CA ILE A 745 63.17 98.01 71.23
C ILE A 745 64.07 99.23 71.48
N CYS A 746 64.66 99.82 70.44
CA CYS A 746 65.48 101.02 70.53
C CYS A 746 64.66 102.28 70.87
N CYS A 747 63.48 102.44 70.28
CA CYS A 747 62.52 103.47 70.67
C CYS A 747 62.13 103.35 72.15
N CYS A 748 61.79 102.14 72.61
CA CYS A 748 61.51 101.87 74.03
C CYS A 748 62.73 102.10 74.95
N LYS A 749 63.95 101.77 74.51
CA LYS A 749 65.18 101.96 75.30
C LYS A 749 65.75 103.38 75.28
N ARG A 750 65.30 104.27 74.38
CA ARG A 750 65.82 105.66 74.30
C ARG A 750 65.35 106.60 75.42
N GLN A 751 64.47 106.15 76.32
CA GLN A 751 63.84 107.00 77.34
C GLN A 751 64.48 107.02 78.76
N LYS A 752 65.43 106.15 79.11
CA LYS A 752 66.06 106.14 80.46
C LYS A 752 67.56 105.79 80.42
N GLY A 753 68.38 106.39 81.29
CA GLY A 753 69.81 106.04 81.40
C GLY A 753 70.57 106.65 82.60
N LYS A 754 71.79 106.11 82.84
CA LYS A 754 72.84 106.55 83.81
C LYS A 754 72.44 106.42 85.33
N SER A 755 73.29 106.00 86.29
CA SER A 755 74.76 105.72 86.35
C SER A 755 75.20 104.90 87.61
N LYS A 756 76.53 104.64 87.75
CA LYS A 756 77.35 104.38 88.99
C LYS A 756 77.52 102.95 89.61
N ARG A 757 78.55 102.23 89.11
CA ARG A 757 79.85 101.84 89.78
C ARG A 757 79.89 101.38 91.27
N LYS A 758 80.24 100.09 91.56
CA LYS A 758 81.40 99.62 92.41
C LYS A 758 81.49 98.10 92.75
N SER A 759 82.63 97.47 92.41
CA SER A 759 83.50 96.51 93.18
C SER A 759 82.97 95.39 94.11
N LYS A 760 83.35 94.10 93.85
CA LYS A 760 84.29 93.28 94.69
C LYS A 760 84.60 91.87 94.09
N TYR A 761 85.60 91.16 94.66
CA TYR A 761 86.07 89.79 94.31
C TYR A 761 85.85 88.78 95.46
N LYS A 762 85.56 87.51 95.13
CA LYS A 762 85.84 86.21 95.83
C LYS A 762 84.95 85.10 95.19
N ILE A 763 85.28 83.80 95.14
CA ILE A 763 86.48 83.01 95.54
C ILE A 763 86.59 81.75 94.63
N LEU A 764 87.71 81.00 94.66
CA LEU A 764 87.82 79.63 94.12
C LEU A 764 87.87 78.60 95.26
N ASP A 765 87.45 77.36 94.98
CA ASP A 765 88.16 76.08 95.25
C ASP A 765 87.26 74.90 94.76
N ALA A 766 87.75 73.88 94.03
CA ALA A 766 88.63 72.74 94.41
C ALA A 766 87.81 71.55 95.00
N THR A 767 88.07 70.26 94.74
CA THR A 767 89.12 69.55 93.95
C THR A 767 88.69 68.08 93.69
N ASP A 768 89.37 67.39 92.75
CA ASP A 768 89.79 65.95 92.76
C ASP A 768 88.80 64.78 93.06
N GLN A 769 89.09 63.49 92.79
CA GLN A 769 89.82 62.79 91.72
C GLN A 769 89.49 61.25 91.78
N GLU A 770 89.59 60.54 90.65
CA GLU A 770 89.79 59.08 90.46
C GLU A 770 88.89 57.96 91.07
N SER A 771 88.52 57.05 90.15
CA SER A 771 88.69 55.57 90.21
C SER A 771 87.60 54.59 90.72
N LEU A 772 87.41 53.57 89.85
CA LEU A 772 87.24 52.14 90.11
C LEU A 772 85.97 51.52 90.72
N GLU A 773 85.82 50.26 90.32
CA GLU A 773 84.68 49.34 90.36
C GLU A 773 84.21 48.90 91.76
N LEU A 774 82.92 48.52 91.89
CA LEU A 774 82.52 47.09 91.97
C LEU A 774 81.00 46.84 92.05
N LYS A 775 80.64 45.58 91.79
CA LYS A 775 79.31 44.91 91.89
C LYS A 775 79.22 44.13 93.24
N PRO A 776 78.16 43.38 93.62
CA PRO A 776 76.79 43.21 93.10
C PRO A 776 75.69 43.14 94.22
N ASN A 777 74.63 42.34 93.99
CA ASN A 777 73.84 41.50 94.95
C ASN A 777 72.36 41.91 95.27
N PRO A 778 71.47 41.06 95.86
CA PRO A 778 70.54 40.26 95.01
C PRO A 778 69.07 39.97 95.49
N LYS A 779 68.28 39.36 94.57
CA LYS A 779 67.25 38.27 94.73
C LYS A 779 66.12 38.31 95.80
N ALA A 780 64.86 38.16 95.32
CA ALA A 780 63.84 37.14 95.69
C ALA A 780 62.54 37.34 94.86
N GLY A 781 61.62 36.38 94.62
CA GLY A 781 61.60 34.92 94.82
C GLY A 781 60.18 34.28 94.65
N GLY A 782 60.08 33.06 94.08
CA GLY A 782 58.82 32.26 93.89
C GLY A 782 58.36 32.17 92.42
N ARG A 783 58.08 31.02 91.75
CA ARG A 783 57.45 29.68 92.03
C ARG A 783 55.91 29.75 92.21
N GLN A 784 55.08 28.86 91.62
CA GLN A 784 55.32 27.50 91.06
C GLN A 784 54.57 27.19 89.74
N LYS A 785 55.13 26.23 88.96
CA LYS A 785 54.55 25.04 88.24
C LYS A 785 53.16 25.09 87.53
N ALA A 786 52.85 24.26 86.51
CA ALA A 786 53.54 23.39 85.51
C ALA A 786 52.41 22.68 84.68
N GLN A 787 52.50 21.62 83.85
CA GLN A 787 53.55 20.71 83.32
C GLN A 787 53.01 19.98 82.05
N VAL A 788 53.69 18.94 81.55
CA VAL A 788 53.25 17.91 80.56
C VAL A 788 53.33 18.36 79.08
N LEU A 789 54.37 18.03 78.28
CA LEU A 789 54.88 16.72 77.78
C LEU A 789 54.05 16.15 76.59
N ASN A 790 54.62 15.66 75.47
CA ASN A 790 56.03 15.68 74.98
C ASN A 790 56.15 15.18 73.50
N THR A 791 57.25 15.53 72.80
CA THR A 791 58.10 14.72 71.87
C THR A 791 57.50 13.76 70.79
N SER A 792 58.11 13.50 69.62
CA SER A 792 59.35 13.98 68.93
C SER A 792 59.59 13.20 67.60
N LEU A 793 60.77 13.43 66.99
CA LEU A 793 61.49 12.58 66.00
C LEU A 793 60.99 12.64 64.53
N MET A 794 61.85 12.61 63.50
CA MET A 794 63.34 12.61 63.49
C MET A 794 63.93 13.21 62.17
N HIS A 795 65.14 13.80 62.30
CA HIS A 795 66.23 14.15 61.35
C HIS A 795 65.96 14.27 59.81
N SER A 796 66.47 15.28 59.07
CA SER A 796 67.84 15.88 59.05
C SER A 796 68.88 14.92 58.41
N GLU A 797 70.00 15.27 57.77
CA GLU A 797 70.92 16.45 57.75
C GLU A 797 71.21 16.90 56.27
N SER A 798 72.10 17.80 55.79
CA SER A 798 73.13 18.80 56.24
C SER A 798 73.65 19.54 54.95
N GLU A 799 74.45 20.62 54.86
CA GLU A 799 75.00 21.70 55.73
C GLU A 799 75.73 22.78 54.86
N LEU A 800 76.06 23.97 55.43
CA LEU A 800 77.22 24.87 55.10
C LEU A 800 77.31 25.59 53.71
N ASP A 801 77.85 26.82 53.52
CA ASP A 801 78.30 27.90 54.45
C ASP A 801 78.34 29.32 53.77
N SER A 802 78.34 30.38 54.59
CA SER A 802 78.73 31.83 54.49
C SER A 802 78.85 32.68 53.19
N ASP A 803 78.05 33.78 53.19
CA ASP A 803 78.45 35.23 53.21
C ASP A 803 78.94 36.10 52.00
N GLU A 804 78.60 37.40 52.12
CA GLU A 804 79.26 38.65 51.67
C GLU A 804 79.20 39.22 50.21
N ALA A 805 78.04 39.79 49.85
CA ALA A 805 77.78 41.21 49.47
C ALA A 805 78.51 42.01 48.32
N ILE A 806 77.85 43.13 47.93
CA ILE A 806 78.33 44.39 47.26
C ILE A 806 78.06 44.63 45.73
N PHE A 807 77.49 45.82 45.47
CA PHE A 807 77.32 46.65 44.25
C PHE A 807 78.14 46.34 42.95
N THR A 808 77.61 46.57 41.74
CA THR A 808 77.53 47.93 41.08
C THR A 808 76.74 47.94 39.76
N TRP A 809 76.38 49.14 39.27
CA TRP A 809 75.85 49.42 37.91
C TRP A 809 76.96 49.51 36.85
N PRO A 810 76.64 49.71 35.55
CA PRO A 810 76.80 51.09 35.05
C PRO A 810 75.77 51.57 33.99
N ASP A 811 75.71 52.91 33.82
CA ASP A 811 75.32 53.57 32.55
C ASP A 811 76.28 53.15 31.39
N ARG A 812 76.13 53.49 30.10
CA ARG A 812 75.69 54.73 29.40
C ARG A 812 75.50 54.35 27.91
N GLU A 813 74.98 55.18 27.00
CA GLU A 813 75.67 56.27 26.31
C GLU A 813 74.69 57.08 25.42
N LYS A 814 75.09 58.27 24.94
CA LYS A 814 74.26 59.06 24.00
C LYS A 814 75.08 59.94 23.05
N GLY A 815 75.21 59.47 21.80
CA GLY A 815 75.83 60.20 20.68
C GLY A 815 77.31 59.90 20.45
N LYS A 816 77.93 60.34 19.35
CA LYS A 816 77.44 61.27 18.30
C LYS A 816 78.34 61.24 17.03
N LEU A 817 77.81 61.74 15.90
CA LEU A 817 78.51 62.29 14.69
C LEU A 817 78.83 61.39 13.46
N LEU A 818 78.18 61.75 12.35
CA LEU A 818 78.72 62.08 11.00
C LEU A 818 79.45 61.06 10.08
N ARG A 819 78.65 60.51 9.15
CA ARG A 819 78.68 60.74 7.67
C ARG A 819 79.85 60.22 6.79
N SER A 820 79.45 59.54 5.70
CA SER A 820 80.24 59.18 4.49
C SER A 820 81.20 57.98 4.66
N GLN A 821 81.37 57.04 3.71
CA GLN A 821 81.19 57.13 2.25
C GLN A 821 80.68 55.80 1.62
N ASN A 822 80.40 55.81 0.30
CA ASN A 822 79.86 54.66 -0.44
C ASN A 822 80.89 53.53 -0.69
N GLY A 823 80.41 52.28 -0.72
CA GLY A 823 81.10 51.12 -1.29
C GLY A 823 80.10 50.03 -1.67
N SER A 824 80.20 49.46 -2.88
CA SER A 824 79.26 48.47 -3.42
C SER A 824 80.00 47.43 -4.27
N LEU A 825 79.58 46.16 -4.21
CA LEU A 825 79.18 45.34 -5.38
C LEU A 825 79.15 43.82 -5.09
N ARG A 826 78.12 43.15 -5.66
CA ARG A 826 78.05 41.74 -6.15
C ARG A 826 78.17 40.61 -5.10
N ASN A 827 77.25 39.62 -5.07
CA ASN A 827 76.73 38.66 -6.07
C ASN A 827 77.65 37.45 -6.36
N GLY A 828 77.10 36.26 -6.09
CA GLY A 828 77.55 34.96 -6.61
C GLY A 828 76.41 33.94 -6.58
N GLN A 829 76.07 33.37 -7.73
CA GLN A 829 75.14 32.22 -7.90
C GLN A 829 76.00 30.92 -8.01
N VAL A 830 75.52 29.67 -8.10
CA VAL A 830 74.74 29.04 -9.20
C VAL A 830 74.48 27.54 -8.87
N MET A 831 73.23 27.04 -9.02
CA MET A 831 72.80 25.64 -9.30
C MET A 831 73.28 24.45 -8.39
N LEU A 832 72.67 23.23 -8.40
CA LEU A 832 72.02 22.44 -9.47
C LEU A 832 70.67 21.77 -9.11
N LYS A 833 69.94 21.42 -10.18
CA LYS A 833 68.69 20.62 -10.24
C LYS A 833 69.00 19.27 -10.93
N PRO A 834 68.21 18.19 -10.74
CA PRO A 834 66.96 17.91 -11.49
C PRO A 834 65.86 17.34 -10.55
N LYS A 835 64.70 16.75 -10.90
CA LYS A 835 63.73 16.67 -12.04
C LYS A 835 62.36 16.40 -11.36
N ASN A 836 61.22 17.01 -11.71
CA ASN A 836 60.23 16.65 -12.76
C ASN A 836 59.58 15.25 -12.62
N GLN A 837 58.25 15.07 -12.78
CA GLN A 837 57.13 16.05 -12.84
C GLN A 837 55.76 15.31 -12.88
N ARG A 838 54.69 16.03 -12.49
CA ARG A 838 53.28 15.91 -12.92
C ARG A 838 52.47 14.65 -12.49
N GLU A 839 51.33 14.73 -11.79
CA GLU A 839 50.07 15.53 -11.92
C GLU A 839 49.22 15.10 -13.14
N GLU A 840 48.16 14.31 -12.89
CA GLU A 840 46.75 14.70 -13.15
C GLU A 840 45.75 13.76 -12.44
N VAL A 841 44.44 14.01 -12.59
CA VAL A 841 43.34 13.38 -11.84
C VAL A 841 42.42 12.57 -12.75
N LEU A 842 42.09 11.34 -12.34
CA LEU A 842 40.75 10.71 -12.48
C LEU A 842 40.65 9.48 -11.57
#